data_AF-A0A969UMJ8-F1
#
_entry.id   AF-A0A969UMJ8-F1
#
_cell.length_a   1.000
_cell.length_b   1.000
_cell.length_c   1.000
_cell.angle_alpha   90.00
_cell.angle_beta   90.00
_cell.angle_gamma   90.00
#
_symmetry.space_group_name_H-M   'P 1'
#
loop_
_entity.id
_entity.type
_entity.pdbx_description
1 polymer ?
#
loop_
_entity_poly.entity_id
_entity_poly.type
_entity_poly.pdbx_seq_one_letter_code
_entity_poly.pdbx_strand_id
1 'polypeptide(L)'
;MIIPASVLDALLRALPQVRPQLYFKSSLTALSHAMEDQVLAGVDHPLVIASFQRERFYRQEASRYLRISERTDQVYILAAPETDFTNRSDQYETIAFEPADALSKEWHLVVLGQQYASCLICKEREIHESAKGVPDLHVDQSRRFEGIWTFDRQIVCQSAIILLDRIRQYRPELASKIEPMLVQIRADGKSGFNQVDPGPFAERLVTYLQAGQYKLSKAYRSIAEKERKERLINSITAAVRRSLNPDEILQVAVQELGQALNAGRCLIYRCKSTDATAILEYEFLGRGGRAEAENSAHDGFQCSTSLLGETWLLQNNPLFLEVLQKGEPVYAEDVPADSRLSSAMQTLSQGRQIRSWLMVPVLNQNQLLGMVELHYCNVMPHKLERHELEMVEAIATQIGVALLQAESYANLEDLNQQLEALDRTRSNLIAITGHELRTPLSTIQVCLESLATEPDMSPDLRQVMLNSALTDADRMRKLIQDFLTLSRLESGRVEWRLEPLPLEECVDLAMSSLQARRYDNPLPKITTQLPSELPLVQVDGEWLVEVISKLLDNAVKFTESDGSVTILAQSNGGRMLEVTVADTGRGIERTRLETVFDRFYQEEGALRRTTGGTGLGLAICRQIITGWGGKIWAESDGKDRGTAFHFTIPIVPMGEERRSNVRGRSKKSR
;
A
#
# COMPACT_ATOMS: atom_id res chain seq x y z
N MET A 1 47.51 -3.53 44.59
CA MET A 1 48.41 -4.70 44.73
C MET A 1 47.85 -5.81 43.87
N ILE A 2 48.67 -6.46 43.04
CA ILE A 2 48.23 -7.50 42.09
C ILE A 2 48.72 -8.86 42.58
N ILE A 3 47.81 -9.80 42.79
CA ILE A 3 48.09 -11.19 43.15
C ILE A 3 47.75 -12.05 41.93
N PRO A 4 48.75 -12.53 41.17
CA PRO A 4 48.51 -13.28 39.94
C PRO A 4 48.03 -14.72 40.19
N ALA A 5 48.06 -15.19 41.44
CA ALA A 5 47.67 -16.55 41.79
C ALA A 5 46.14 -16.69 41.83
N SER A 6 45.60 -17.61 41.05
CA SER A 6 44.20 -18.05 41.13
C SER A 6 43.90 -18.69 42.50
N VAL A 7 42.73 -18.39 43.07
CA VAL A 7 42.27 -19.03 44.31
C VAL A 7 41.96 -20.50 44.06
N LEU A 8 41.35 -20.83 42.92
CA LEU A 8 41.08 -22.20 42.51
C LEU A 8 42.38 -23.01 42.37
N ASP A 9 43.40 -22.46 41.70
CA ASP A 9 44.70 -23.12 41.54
C ASP A 9 45.45 -23.28 42.88
N ALA A 10 45.24 -22.37 43.84
CA ALA A 10 45.76 -22.50 45.20
C ALA A 10 45.03 -23.60 46.00
N LEU A 11 43.71 -23.69 45.87
CA LEU A 11 42.90 -24.73 46.51
C LEU A 11 43.24 -26.13 45.99
N LEU A 12 43.37 -26.29 44.67
CA LEU A 12 43.73 -27.57 44.04
C LEU A 12 45.14 -28.04 44.43
N ARG A 13 46.08 -27.10 44.64
CA ARG A 13 47.42 -27.43 45.19
C ARG A 13 47.37 -27.89 46.64
N ALA A 14 46.50 -27.29 47.45
CA ALA A 14 46.33 -27.67 48.86
C ALA A 14 45.58 -29.00 49.03
N LEU A 15 44.64 -29.31 48.13
CA LEU A 15 43.81 -30.52 48.17
C LEU A 15 43.81 -31.22 46.80
N PRO A 16 44.84 -32.02 46.46
CA PRO A 16 45.01 -32.63 45.13
C PRO A 16 43.90 -33.61 44.72
N GLN A 17 43.15 -34.14 45.69
CA GLN A 17 42.03 -35.06 45.46
C GLN A 17 40.75 -34.38 44.91
N VAL A 18 40.64 -33.06 44.98
CA VAL A 18 39.45 -32.35 44.49
C VAL A 18 39.53 -32.15 42.98
N ARG A 19 38.46 -32.47 42.27
CA ARG A 19 38.36 -32.29 40.82
C ARG A 19 37.38 -31.17 40.48
N PRO A 20 37.79 -30.15 39.70
CA PRO A 20 36.88 -29.10 39.28
C PRO A 20 35.87 -29.64 38.24
N GLN A 21 34.69 -29.03 38.23
CA GLN A 21 33.62 -29.30 37.27
C GLN A 21 33.35 -28.06 36.41
N LEU A 22 32.66 -28.28 35.29
CA LEU A 22 32.23 -27.21 34.40
C LEU A 22 30.83 -26.72 34.79
N TYR A 23 30.70 -25.42 34.97
CA TYR A 23 29.45 -24.73 35.28
C TYR A 23 29.15 -23.66 34.23
N PHE A 24 27.86 -23.44 33.96
CA PHE A 24 27.40 -22.30 33.18
C PHE A 24 27.06 -21.13 34.10
N LYS A 25 27.20 -19.90 33.60
CA LYS A 25 26.91 -18.68 34.36
C LYS A 25 25.54 -18.74 35.06
N SER A 26 24.49 -19.18 34.36
CA SER A 26 23.12 -19.27 34.90
C SER A 26 23.03 -20.22 36.09
N SER A 27 23.72 -21.37 36.03
CA SER A 27 23.78 -22.33 37.14
C SER A 27 24.54 -21.75 38.33
N LEU A 28 25.63 -21.01 38.10
CA LEU A 28 26.38 -20.35 39.17
C LEU A 28 25.58 -19.26 39.87
N THR A 29 24.86 -18.44 39.11
CA THR A 29 23.99 -17.41 39.71
C THR A 29 22.90 -18.04 40.56
N ALA A 30 22.25 -19.11 40.08
CA ALA A 30 21.24 -19.83 40.84
C ALA A 30 21.82 -20.48 42.11
N LEU A 31 23.02 -21.06 42.03
CA LEU A 31 23.74 -21.61 43.19
C LEU A 31 24.09 -20.52 44.21
N SER A 32 24.65 -19.38 43.77
CA SER A 32 24.98 -18.23 44.63
C SER A 32 23.76 -17.74 45.39
N HIS A 33 22.64 -17.52 44.67
CA HIS A 33 21.40 -17.05 45.27
C HIS A 33 20.80 -18.05 46.26
N ALA A 34 20.84 -19.34 45.96
CA ALA A 34 20.39 -20.38 46.88
C ALA A 34 21.26 -20.46 48.15
N MET A 35 22.59 -20.31 48.01
CA MET A 35 23.53 -20.26 49.14
C MET A 35 23.30 -19.02 50.03
N GLU A 36 23.10 -17.84 49.42
CA GLU A 36 22.80 -16.59 50.12
C GLU A 36 21.45 -16.66 50.86
N ASP A 37 20.43 -17.25 50.24
CA ASP A 37 19.14 -17.43 50.91
C ASP A 37 19.22 -18.40 52.08
N GLN A 38 20.11 -19.40 52.03
CA GLN A 38 20.40 -20.28 53.15
C GLN A 38 21.01 -19.50 54.33
N VAL A 39 21.86 -18.51 54.07
CA VAL A 39 22.38 -17.60 55.11
C VAL A 39 21.25 -16.78 55.75
N LEU A 40 20.39 -16.18 54.92
CA LEU A 40 19.31 -15.30 55.40
C LEU A 40 18.23 -16.04 56.21
N ALA A 41 18.00 -17.32 55.87
CA ALA A 41 17.04 -18.20 56.55
C ALA A 41 17.63 -18.95 57.76
N GLY A 42 18.96 -19.03 57.86
CA GLY A 42 19.65 -19.68 58.97
C GLY A 42 19.58 -18.88 60.28
N VAL A 43 19.87 -19.57 61.38
CA VAL A 43 19.95 -18.98 62.74
C VAL A 43 21.41 -18.76 63.17
N ASP A 44 22.37 -19.16 62.32
CA ASP A 44 23.81 -19.05 62.57
C ASP A 44 24.35 -17.66 62.25
N HIS A 45 25.56 -17.36 62.74
CA HIS A 45 26.32 -16.15 62.42
C HIS A 45 27.56 -16.53 61.58
N PRO A 46 27.39 -16.86 60.29
CA PRO A 46 28.45 -17.40 59.45
C PRO A 46 29.48 -16.33 59.03
N LEU A 47 30.68 -16.78 58.68
CA LEU A 47 31.59 -16.03 57.82
C LEU A 47 31.08 -16.07 56.38
N VAL A 48 30.93 -14.91 55.74
CA VAL A 48 30.56 -14.78 54.33
C VAL A 48 31.64 -14.00 53.58
N ILE A 49 32.25 -14.64 52.59
CA ILE A 49 33.22 -13.99 51.69
C ILE A 49 32.69 -14.12 50.26
N ALA A 50 32.35 -13.00 49.63
CA ALA A 50 31.91 -12.97 48.24
C ALA A 50 32.89 -12.16 47.38
N SER A 51 33.26 -12.68 46.22
CA SER A 51 34.16 -12.05 45.27
C SER A 51 33.47 -11.93 43.92
N PHE A 52 33.34 -10.70 43.45
CA PHE A 52 32.75 -10.34 42.17
C PHE A 52 33.84 -9.94 41.18
N GLN A 53 33.74 -10.43 39.94
CA GLN A 53 34.69 -10.09 38.87
C GLN A 53 34.80 -8.57 38.63
N ARG A 54 33.69 -7.83 38.80
CA ARG A 54 33.57 -6.37 38.59
C ARG A 54 32.53 -5.76 39.51
N GLU A 55 32.70 -4.48 39.83
CA GLU A 55 31.81 -3.69 40.67
C GLU A 55 30.33 -3.75 40.24
N ARG A 56 30.01 -3.63 38.94
CA ARG A 56 28.62 -3.68 38.46
C ARG A 56 27.85 -4.94 38.86
N PHE A 57 28.53 -6.08 39.01
CA PHE A 57 27.89 -7.33 39.42
C PHE A 57 27.56 -7.32 40.92
N TYR A 58 28.45 -6.77 41.74
CA TYR A 58 28.17 -6.53 43.15
C TYR A 58 27.02 -5.54 43.35
N ARG A 59 26.99 -4.42 42.61
CA ARG A 59 25.94 -3.40 42.76
C ARG A 59 24.53 -3.94 42.55
N GLN A 60 24.36 -4.94 41.69
CA GLN A 60 23.07 -5.62 41.47
C GLN A 60 22.60 -6.39 42.71
N GLU A 61 23.53 -6.84 43.57
CA GLU A 61 23.28 -7.69 44.73
C GLU A 61 23.51 -6.96 46.07
N ALA A 62 23.93 -5.69 46.05
CA ALA A 62 24.36 -4.95 47.25
C ALA A 62 23.28 -4.90 48.37
N SER A 63 22.01 -4.80 48.00
CA SER A 63 20.88 -4.83 48.95
C SER A 63 20.76 -6.18 49.66
N ARG A 64 21.19 -7.27 49.03
CA ARG A 64 21.16 -8.60 49.63
C ARG A 64 22.29 -8.77 50.65
N TYR A 65 23.50 -8.35 50.30
CA TYR A 65 24.64 -8.39 51.23
C TYR A 65 24.45 -7.46 52.43
N LEU A 66 23.73 -6.36 52.26
CA LEU A 66 23.25 -5.54 53.38
C LEU A 66 22.39 -6.35 54.36
N ARG A 67 21.39 -7.07 53.86
CA ARG A 67 20.55 -7.94 54.71
C ARG A 67 21.33 -9.09 55.34
N ILE A 68 22.36 -9.61 54.66
CA ILE A 68 23.25 -10.62 55.23
C ILE A 68 24.08 -10.03 56.37
N SER A 69 24.55 -8.78 56.25
CA SER A 69 25.32 -8.12 57.32
C SER A 69 24.51 -7.86 58.60
N GLU A 70 23.18 -7.75 58.50
CA GLU A 70 22.30 -7.72 59.68
C GLU A 70 22.29 -9.05 60.45
N ARG A 71 22.73 -10.15 59.82
CA ARG A 71 22.82 -11.48 60.44
C ARG A 71 24.23 -11.78 60.97
N THR A 72 25.28 -11.20 60.41
CA THR A 72 26.67 -11.51 60.79
C THR A 72 27.60 -10.33 60.54
N ASP A 73 28.48 -10.05 61.50
CA ASP A 73 29.50 -8.99 61.39
C ASP A 73 30.72 -9.42 60.54
N GLN A 74 30.68 -10.64 59.99
CA GLN A 74 31.77 -11.29 59.27
C GLN A 74 31.47 -11.40 57.76
N VAL A 75 31.14 -10.28 57.13
CA VAL A 75 30.89 -10.20 55.69
C VAL A 75 32.03 -9.44 55.00
N TYR A 76 32.64 -10.07 54.00
CA TYR A 76 33.74 -9.51 53.21
C TYR A 76 33.40 -9.57 51.72
N ILE A 77 33.36 -8.42 51.06
CA ILE A 77 33.01 -8.29 49.65
C ILE A 77 34.19 -7.78 48.84
N LEU A 78 34.66 -8.58 47.90
CA LEU A 78 35.75 -8.24 46.99
C LEU A 78 35.19 -7.88 45.61
N ALA A 79 35.64 -6.78 45.01
CA ALA A 79 35.33 -6.47 43.61
C ALA A 79 36.42 -5.60 42.94
N ALA A 80 36.57 -5.74 41.63
CA ALA A 80 37.34 -4.80 40.82
C ALA A 80 36.53 -3.50 40.61
N PRO A 81 37.06 -2.32 40.98
CA PRO A 81 36.32 -1.07 40.88
C PRO A 81 36.15 -0.65 39.41
N GLU A 82 34.96 -0.16 39.06
CA GLU A 82 34.66 0.49 37.77
C GLU A 82 34.34 1.99 37.97
N THR A 83 33.91 2.37 39.18
CA THR A 83 33.55 3.72 39.62
C THR A 83 34.09 3.97 41.04
N ASP A 84 33.22 4.28 42.02
CA ASP A 84 33.60 4.71 43.39
C ASP A 84 33.78 3.56 44.41
N PHE A 85 33.81 2.30 43.94
CA PHE A 85 34.00 1.16 44.84
C PHE A 85 35.40 1.20 45.47
N THR A 86 35.43 1.35 46.78
CA THR A 86 36.63 1.60 47.57
C THR A 86 36.62 0.73 48.81
N ASN A 87 37.78 0.60 49.45
CA ASN A 87 37.92 -0.06 50.74
C ASN A 87 37.12 0.70 51.80
N ARG A 88 36.07 0.10 52.35
CA ARG A 88 35.22 0.67 53.40
C ARG A 88 34.93 -0.37 54.47
N SER A 89 34.69 0.11 55.68
CA SER A 89 34.37 -0.69 56.85
C SER A 89 33.09 -0.12 57.46
N ASP A 90 31.99 -0.28 56.72
CA ASP A 90 30.65 0.23 57.07
C ASP A 90 29.86 -0.91 57.77
N GLN A 91 28.71 -1.32 57.20
CA GLN A 91 27.92 -2.47 57.69
C GLN A 91 28.61 -3.81 57.40
N TYR A 92 29.49 -3.84 56.40
CA TYR A 92 30.36 -4.96 56.06
C TYR A 92 31.65 -4.45 55.41
N GLU A 93 32.65 -5.32 55.29
CA GLU A 93 33.96 -4.94 54.74
C GLU A 93 33.93 -5.02 53.21
N THR A 94 34.22 -3.90 52.54
CA THR A 94 34.48 -3.90 51.10
C THR A 94 35.98 -3.87 50.83
N ILE A 95 36.42 -4.64 49.84
CA ILE A 95 37.82 -4.80 49.46
C ILE A 95 37.95 -4.63 47.94
N ALA A 96 38.48 -3.48 47.53
CA ALA A 96 38.80 -3.21 46.13
C ALA A 96 40.10 -3.91 45.75
N PHE A 97 40.10 -4.65 44.63
CA PHE A 97 41.29 -5.24 44.03
C PHE A 97 41.51 -4.69 42.61
N GLU A 98 42.75 -4.77 42.10
CA GLU A 98 43.09 -4.25 40.78
C GLU A 98 42.38 -5.05 39.66
N PRO A 99 41.86 -4.43 38.60
CA PRO A 99 41.22 -5.16 37.49
C PRO A 99 42.11 -6.22 36.81
N ALA A 100 43.44 -6.06 36.91
CA ALA A 100 44.43 -7.01 36.40
C ALA A 100 44.69 -8.22 37.32
N ASP A 101 44.06 -8.27 38.51
CA ASP A 101 44.19 -9.36 39.47
C ASP A 101 43.55 -10.66 38.96
N ALA A 102 44.03 -11.82 39.43
CA ALA A 102 43.42 -13.10 39.09
C ALA A 102 41.94 -13.18 39.50
N LEU A 103 41.54 -12.48 40.57
CA LEU A 103 40.16 -12.41 41.03
C LEU A 103 39.19 -11.78 40.01
N SER A 104 39.67 -10.98 39.05
CA SER A 104 38.79 -10.40 38.02
C SER A 104 38.25 -11.45 37.04
N LYS A 105 38.86 -12.64 37.01
CA LYS A 105 38.42 -13.80 36.22
C LYS A 105 37.80 -14.90 37.08
N GLU A 106 37.60 -14.67 38.37
CA GLU A 106 37.08 -15.66 39.31
C GLU A 106 35.80 -15.18 40.01
N TRP A 107 34.95 -16.13 40.36
CA TRP A 107 33.75 -15.94 41.16
C TRP A 107 33.91 -16.80 42.42
N HIS A 108 33.88 -16.15 43.58
CA HIS A 108 33.91 -16.84 44.87
C HIS A 108 32.70 -16.49 45.72
N LEU A 109 32.11 -17.49 46.35
CA LEU A 109 31.20 -17.32 47.48
C LEU A 109 31.55 -18.40 48.51
N VAL A 110 32.04 -17.99 49.67
CA VAL A 110 32.37 -18.90 50.77
C VAL A 110 31.51 -18.53 51.96
N VAL A 111 30.80 -19.54 52.48
CA VAL A 111 29.93 -19.40 53.63
C VAL A 111 30.31 -20.47 54.66
N LEU A 112 30.73 -20.04 55.85
CA LEU A 112 31.21 -20.92 56.90
C LEU A 112 30.57 -20.56 58.25
N GLY A 113 29.55 -21.33 58.63
CA GLY A 113 28.91 -21.29 59.94
C GLY A 113 29.35 -22.46 60.84
N GLN A 114 28.79 -22.52 62.05
CA GLN A 114 28.93 -23.64 62.97
C GLN A 114 28.21 -24.89 62.46
N GLN A 115 27.00 -24.72 61.92
CA GLN A 115 26.14 -25.86 61.53
C GLN A 115 26.17 -26.18 60.04
N TYR A 116 26.59 -25.22 59.21
CA TYR A 116 26.70 -25.40 57.77
C TYR A 116 27.96 -24.76 57.20
N ALA A 117 28.51 -25.40 56.18
CA ALA A 117 29.62 -24.91 55.38
C ALA A 117 29.29 -25.14 53.90
N SER A 118 29.45 -24.10 53.08
CA SER A 118 29.32 -24.21 51.62
C SER A 118 30.28 -23.24 50.92
N CYS A 119 30.86 -23.67 49.83
CA CYS A 119 31.68 -22.79 49.00
C CYS A 119 31.42 -23.02 47.51
N LEU A 120 31.54 -21.93 46.76
CA LEU A 120 31.54 -21.86 45.32
C LEU A 120 32.82 -21.14 44.91
N ILE A 121 33.73 -21.85 44.24
CA ILE A 121 34.98 -21.27 43.73
C ILE A 121 35.13 -21.61 42.26
N CYS A 122 35.00 -20.61 41.40
CA CYS A 122 34.94 -20.79 39.97
C CYS A 122 35.83 -19.79 39.23
N LYS A 123 36.52 -20.25 38.19
CA LYS A 123 37.34 -19.46 37.29
C LYS A 123 36.73 -19.49 35.89
N GLU A 124 36.61 -18.35 35.25
CA GLU A 124 36.08 -18.25 33.91
C GLU A 124 37.04 -18.83 32.87
N ARG A 125 36.52 -19.61 31.92
CA ARG A 125 37.27 -20.07 30.74
C ARG A 125 37.03 -19.12 29.57
N GLU A 126 38.08 -18.45 29.12
CA GLU A 126 38.03 -17.65 27.89
C GLU A 126 37.80 -18.57 26.69
N ILE A 127 36.76 -18.28 25.91
CA ILE A 127 36.49 -18.95 24.64
C ILE A 127 37.35 -18.26 23.58
N HIS A 128 38.39 -18.93 23.07
CA HIS A 128 39.11 -18.44 21.90
C HIS A 128 38.16 -18.38 20.67
N GLU A 129 38.22 -17.26 19.97
CA GLU A 129 37.37 -16.83 18.85
C GLU A 129 37.01 -17.94 17.85
N SER A 130 35.72 -18.27 17.70
CA SER A 130 35.22 -18.94 16.48
C SER A 130 33.72 -18.72 16.19
N ALA A 131 33.13 -17.59 16.57
CA ALA A 131 31.74 -17.29 16.22
C ALA A 131 31.49 -15.79 16.06
N LYS A 132 32.07 -15.18 15.01
CA LYS A 132 31.58 -13.88 14.53
C LYS A 132 30.18 -14.09 13.94
N GLY A 133 29.15 -13.54 14.58
CA GLY A 133 27.80 -13.46 14.01
C GLY A 133 26.63 -13.87 14.92
N VAL A 134 26.86 -14.29 16.16
CA VAL A 134 25.76 -14.62 17.09
C VAL A 134 25.41 -13.39 17.93
N PRO A 135 24.12 -13.01 18.07
CA PRO A 135 23.71 -11.83 18.83
C PRO A 135 24.16 -11.87 20.30
N ASP A 136 24.54 -10.69 20.81
CA ASP A 136 25.20 -10.44 22.11
C ASP A 136 24.55 -11.13 23.33
N LEU A 137 23.23 -11.39 23.28
CA LEU A 137 22.52 -12.10 24.36
C LEU A 137 22.95 -13.55 24.56
N HIS A 138 23.40 -14.25 23.51
CA HIS A 138 23.92 -15.62 23.63
C HIS A 138 25.34 -15.66 24.22
N VAL A 139 26.10 -14.58 24.07
CA VAL A 139 27.52 -14.54 24.47
C VAL A 139 27.64 -14.61 25.99
N ASP A 140 26.78 -13.94 26.74
CA ASP A 140 26.91 -13.88 28.21
C ASP A 140 26.41 -15.16 28.92
N GLN A 141 25.51 -15.95 28.32
CA GLN A 141 25.05 -17.24 28.86
C GLN A 141 25.94 -18.43 28.45
N SER A 142 26.72 -18.29 27.37
CA SER A 142 27.68 -19.31 26.91
C SER A 142 29.00 -19.28 27.68
N ARG A 143 29.17 -18.31 28.60
CA ARG A 143 30.33 -18.22 29.50
C ARG A 143 30.41 -19.47 30.36
N ARG A 144 31.54 -20.15 30.25
CA ARG A 144 31.85 -21.39 30.96
C ARG A 144 32.79 -21.08 32.11
N PHE A 145 32.51 -21.68 33.24
CA PHE A 145 33.30 -21.56 34.44
C PHE A 145 33.77 -22.94 34.85
N GLU A 146 35.02 -23.05 35.24
CA GLU A 146 35.60 -24.26 35.80
C GLU A 146 35.81 -24.02 37.29
N GLY A 147 35.34 -24.91 38.16
CA GLY A 147 35.38 -24.66 39.58
C GLY A 147 34.87 -25.77 40.46
N ILE A 148 34.71 -25.47 41.74
CA ILE A 148 34.26 -26.40 42.77
C ILE A 148 33.10 -25.75 43.51
N TRP A 149 31.99 -26.48 43.58
CA TRP A 149 30.91 -26.22 44.52
C TRP A 149 30.80 -27.41 45.47
N THR A 150 30.81 -27.16 46.78
CA THR A 150 30.73 -28.25 47.77
C THR A 150 30.19 -27.78 49.12
N PHE A 151 29.62 -28.74 49.85
CA PHE A 151 29.25 -28.65 51.26
C PHE A 151 30.30 -29.28 52.19
N ASP A 152 31.41 -29.79 51.64
CA ASP A 152 32.50 -30.38 52.40
C ASP A 152 33.21 -29.31 53.23
N ARG A 153 33.03 -29.39 54.55
CA ARG A 153 33.59 -28.44 55.52
C ARG A 153 35.12 -28.33 55.42
N GLN A 154 35.84 -29.40 55.11
CA GLN A 154 37.30 -29.35 54.98
C GLN A 154 37.72 -28.46 53.79
N ILE A 155 37.03 -28.62 52.66
CA ILE A 155 37.27 -27.82 51.46
C ILE A 155 36.86 -26.35 51.72
N VAL A 156 35.73 -26.11 52.39
CA VAL A 156 35.25 -24.76 52.72
C VAL A 156 36.20 -24.05 53.68
N CYS A 157 36.67 -24.72 54.74
CA CYS A 157 37.64 -24.15 55.68
C CYS A 157 38.95 -23.77 54.97
N GLN A 158 39.48 -24.66 54.12
CA GLN A 158 40.69 -24.37 53.34
C GLN A 158 40.49 -23.18 52.39
N SER A 159 39.32 -23.11 51.76
CA SER A 159 38.92 -22.00 50.89
C SER A 159 38.84 -20.66 51.63
N ALA A 160 38.22 -20.66 52.82
CA ALA A 160 38.12 -19.50 53.69
C ALA A 160 39.51 -19.01 54.14
N ILE A 161 40.42 -19.92 54.52
CA ILE A 161 41.79 -19.57 54.90
C ILE A 161 42.51 -18.85 53.75
N ILE A 162 42.45 -19.40 52.52
CA ILE A 162 43.10 -18.81 51.34
C ILE A 162 42.56 -17.40 51.07
N LEU A 163 41.24 -17.21 51.14
CA LEU A 163 40.61 -15.91 50.89
C LEU A 163 40.88 -14.90 52.02
N LEU A 164 40.85 -15.31 53.29
CA LEU A 164 41.16 -14.44 54.43
C LEU A 164 42.63 -14.00 54.42
N ASP A 165 43.56 -14.91 54.12
CA ASP A 165 44.97 -14.58 53.93
C ASP A 165 45.17 -13.58 52.77
N ARG A 166 44.34 -13.67 51.73
CA ARG A 166 44.34 -12.72 50.61
C ARG A 166 43.74 -11.36 50.97
N ILE A 167 42.62 -11.34 51.71
CA ILE A 167 42.03 -10.11 52.25
C ILE A 167 43.04 -9.39 53.14
N ARG A 168 43.78 -10.11 53.99
CA ARG A 168 44.85 -9.54 54.84
C ARG A 168 45.97 -8.89 54.02
N GLN A 169 46.28 -9.40 52.83
CA GLN A 169 47.25 -8.77 51.92
C GLN A 169 46.69 -7.49 51.29
N TYR A 170 45.41 -7.49 50.87
CA TYR A 170 44.77 -6.30 50.31
C TYR A 170 44.52 -5.20 51.36
N ARG A 171 44.14 -5.57 52.59
CA ARG A 171 43.87 -4.68 53.71
C ARG A 171 44.53 -5.18 54.99
N PRO A 172 45.82 -4.84 55.23
CA PRO A 172 46.55 -5.26 56.43
C PRO A 172 45.92 -4.80 57.75
N GLU A 173 45.18 -3.69 57.72
CA GLU A 173 44.41 -3.13 58.84
C GLU A 173 43.36 -4.11 59.42
N LEU A 174 42.83 -5.04 58.61
CA LEU A 174 41.86 -6.04 59.07
C LEU A 174 42.51 -7.24 59.78
N ALA A 175 43.83 -7.29 59.91
CA ALA A 175 44.54 -8.43 60.51
C ALA A 175 44.07 -8.74 61.94
N SER A 176 43.74 -7.72 62.75
CA SER A 176 43.23 -7.92 64.12
C SER A 176 41.87 -8.61 64.17
N LYS A 177 41.02 -8.41 63.14
CA LYS A 177 39.70 -9.05 62.99
C LYS A 177 39.82 -10.46 62.39
N ILE A 178 40.80 -10.69 61.51
CA ILE A 178 40.96 -11.94 60.75
C ILE A 178 41.76 -13.00 61.52
N GLU A 179 42.80 -12.64 62.28
CA GLU A 179 43.70 -13.61 62.91
C GLU A 179 42.99 -14.55 63.93
N PRO A 180 42.09 -14.07 64.81
CA PRO A 180 41.33 -14.95 65.71
C PRO A 180 40.46 -15.96 64.96
N MET A 181 39.88 -15.53 63.84
CA MET A 181 39.03 -16.36 62.98
C MET A 181 39.85 -17.44 62.27
N LEU A 182 41.04 -17.12 61.76
CA LEU A 182 41.94 -18.09 61.14
C LEU A 182 42.36 -19.20 62.12
N VAL A 183 42.59 -18.86 63.39
CA VAL A 183 42.89 -19.85 64.45
C VAL A 183 41.71 -20.79 64.67
N GLN A 184 40.49 -20.24 64.75
CA GLN A 184 39.27 -21.03 64.93
C GLN A 184 38.99 -21.97 63.75
N ILE A 185 39.08 -21.47 62.52
CA ILE A 185 38.85 -22.27 61.29
C ILE A 185 39.85 -23.43 61.18
N ARG A 186 41.11 -23.20 61.56
CA ARG A 186 42.17 -24.24 61.55
C ARG A 186 41.92 -25.33 62.62
N ALA A 187 41.30 -24.97 63.75
CA ALA A 187 40.94 -25.92 64.79
C ALA A 187 39.70 -26.76 64.42
N ASP A 188 38.68 -26.13 63.83
CA ASP A 188 37.41 -26.77 63.46
C ASP A 188 37.50 -27.70 62.24
N GLY A 189 38.56 -27.60 61.43
CA GLY A 189 38.73 -28.34 60.18
C GLY A 189 38.88 -29.88 60.31
N LYS A 190 38.83 -30.45 61.52
CA LYS A 190 39.04 -31.89 61.77
C LYS A 190 37.77 -32.68 62.16
N SER A 191 36.63 -32.04 62.38
CA SER A 191 35.41 -32.74 62.82
C SER A 191 34.14 -31.97 62.44
N GLY A 192 33.30 -32.55 61.56
CA GLY A 192 31.93 -32.05 61.35
C GLY A 192 31.35 -32.43 59.99
N PHE A 193 30.31 -33.25 60.00
CA PHE A 193 29.35 -33.33 58.90
C PHE A 193 28.42 -32.12 58.95
N ASN A 194 28.01 -31.57 57.79
CA ASN A 194 26.93 -30.57 57.74
C ASN A 194 25.68 -31.13 58.43
N GLN A 195 25.15 -30.42 59.43
CA GLN A 195 23.96 -30.84 60.19
C GLN A 195 22.66 -30.22 59.65
N VAL A 196 22.74 -29.39 58.60
CA VAL A 196 21.58 -28.72 58.00
C VAL A 196 20.94 -29.59 56.91
N ASP A 197 19.61 -29.71 56.95
CA ASP A 197 18.81 -30.37 55.93
C ASP A 197 19.02 -29.69 54.55
N PRO A 198 19.48 -30.40 53.51
CA PRO A 198 19.66 -29.83 52.17
C PRO A 198 18.35 -29.53 51.44
N GLY A 199 17.19 -29.97 51.95
CA GLY A 199 15.87 -29.80 51.31
C GLY A 199 15.55 -28.36 50.88
N PRO A 200 15.53 -27.37 51.81
CA PRO A 200 15.21 -25.98 51.50
C PRO A 200 16.18 -25.32 50.50
N PHE A 201 17.46 -25.72 50.52
CA PHE A 201 18.45 -25.26 49.55
C PHE A 201 18.15 -25.81 48.15
N ALA A 202 17.88 -27.11 48.05
CA ALA A 202 17.58 -27.77 46.79
C ALA A 202 16.30 -27.19 46.14
N GLU A 203 15.26 -26.92 46.93
CA GLU A 203 14.01 -26.30 46.44
C GLU A 203 14.25 -24.89 45.86
N ARG A 204 15.03 -24.05 46.56
CA ARG A 204 15.39 -22.71 46.07
C ARG A 204 16.24 -22.77 44.81
N LEU A 205 17.22 -23.66 44.77
CA LEU A 205 18.06 -23.85 43.59
C LEU A 205 17.22 -24.25 42.36
N VAL A 206 16.31 -25.21 42.51
CA VAL A 206 15.39 -25.61 41.43
C VAL A 206 14.53 -24.43 40.99
N THR A 207 14.02 -23.63 41.94
CA THR A 207 13.20 -22.45 41.65
C THR A 207 13.97 -21.42 40.81
N TYR A 208 15.22 -21.10 41.17
CA TYR A 208 16.04 -20.15 40.40
C TYR A 208 16.42 -20.70 39.02
N LEU A 209 16.72 -22.00 38.91
CA LEU A 209 17.00 -22.64 37.62
C LEU A 209 15.77 -22.60 36.71
N GLN A 210 14.58 -22.93 37.22
CA GLN A 210 13.31 -22.85 36.49
C GLN A 210 13.00 -21.41 36.05
N ALA A 211 13.18 -20.43 36.93
CA ALA A 211 12.97 -19.02 36.60
C ALA A 211 13.94 -18.52 35.51
N GLY A 212 15.20 -18.97 35.54
CA GLY A 212 16.19 -18.69 34.50
C GLY A 212 15.81 -19.28 33.14
N GLN A 213 15.41 -20.56 33.11
CA GLN A 213 14.95 -21.24 31.90
C GLN A 213 13.70 -20.55 31.31
N TYR A 214 12.74 -20.18 32.16
CA TYR A 214 11.55 -19.46 31.72
C TYR A 214 11.88 -18.12 31.05
N LYS A 215 12.79 -17.32 31.65
CA LYS A 215 13.25 -16.06 31.04
C LYS A 215 13.87 -16.28 29.67
N LEU A 216 14.66 -17.35 29.51
CA LEU A 216 15.31 -17.71 28.26
C LEU A 216 14.30 -18.13 27.19
N SER A 217 13.38 -19.04 27.52
CA SER A 217 12.31 -19.46 26.60
C SER A 217 11.44 -18.27 26.17
N LYS A 218 11.15 -17.34 27.09
CA LYS A 218 10.42 -16.10 26.78
C LYS A 218 11.19 -15.20 25.81
N ALA A 219 12.50 -15.03 26.00
CA ALA A 219 13.34 -14.23 25.11
C ALA A 219 13.44 -14.83 23.70
N TYR A 220 13.68 -16.15 23.60
CA TYR A 220 13.71 -16.83 22.30
C TYR A 220 12.39 -16.74 21.55
N ARG A 221 11.27 -16.90 22.27
CA ARG A 221 9.95 -16.78 21.67
C ARG A 221 9.75 -15.39 21.05
N SER A 222 10.11 -14.32 21.77
CA SER A 222 10.01 -12.95 21.25
C SER A 222 10.90 -12.70 20.02
N ILE A 223 12.11 -13.27 19.98
CA ILE A 223 13.00 -13.16 18.81
C ILE A 223 12.41 -13.89 17.60
N ALA A 224 11.92 -15.11 17.80
CA ALA A 224 11.31 -15.90 16.74
C ALA A 224 10.04 -15.23 16.17
N GLU A 225 9.22 -14.63 17.04
CA GLU A 225 8.04 -13.83 16.64
C GLU A 225 8.44 -12.65 15.75
N LYS A 226 9.48 -11.91 16.13
CA LYS A 226 9.98 -10.78 15.35
C LYS A 226 10.51 -11.21 13.99
N GLU A 227 11.28 -12.28 13.93
CA GLU A 227 11.82 -12.82 12.68
C GLU A 227 10.70 -13.29 11.74
N ARG A 228 9.67 -13.96 12.28
CA ARG A 228 8.50 -14.39 11.49
C ARG A 228 7.77 -13.21 10.86
N LYS A 229 7.56 -12.13 11.63
CA LYS A 229 6.97 -10.88 11.13
C LYS A 229 7.79 -10.27 9.99
N GLU A 230 9.10 -10.15 10.16
CA GLU A 230 9.99 -9.58 9.13
C GLU A 230 10.00 -10.43 7.85
N ARG A 231 10.02 -11.76 7.96
CA ARG A 231 9.94 -12.65 6.79
C ARG A 231 8.63 -12.45 6.02
N LEU A 232 7.51 -12.34 6.72
CA LEU A 232 6.19 -12.17 6.09
C LEU A 232 6.11 -10.84 5.32
N ILE A 233 6.54 -9.74 5.95
CA ILE A 233 6.60 -8.41 5.31
C ILE A 233 7.48 -8.46 4.06
N ASN A 234 8.65 -9.10 4.14
CA ASN A 234 9.57 -9.22 3.01
C ASN A 234 8.99 -10.08 1.87
N SER A 235 8.26 -11.14 2.19
CA SER A 235 7.57 -12.01 1.22
C SER A 235 6.54 -11.21 0.41
N ILE A 236 5.67 -10.47 1.11
CA ILE A 236 4.63 -9.65 0.48
C ILE A 236 5.25 -8.49 -0.31
N THR A 237 6.26 -7.82 0.25
CA THR A 237 7.00 -6.77 -0.45
C THR A 237 7.65 -7.31 -1.73
N ALA A 238 8.20 -8.53 -1.70
CA ALA A 238 8.77 -9.17 -2.88
C ALA A 238 7.70 -9.52 -3.92
N ALA A 239 6.50 -9.94 -3.51
CA ALA A 239 5.38 -10.18 -4.41
C ALA A 239 4.96 -8.88 -5.13
N VAL A 240 4.80 -7.79 -4.37
CA VAL A 240 4.49 -6.44 -4.91
C VAL A 240 5.58 -5.95 -5.88
N ARG A 241 6.85 -6.29 -5.64
CA ARG A 241 7.94 -5.95 -6.57
C ARG A 241 7.95 -6.79 -7.83
N ARG A 242 7.49 -8.05 -7.78
CA ARG A 242 7.46 -8.94 -8.95
C ARG A 242 6.30 -8.63 -9.88
N SER A 243 5.17 -8.19 -9.32
CA SER A 243 3.96 -7.95 -10.06
C SER A 243 3.22 -6.74 -9.52
N LEU A 244 2.80 -5.86 -10.43
CA LEU A 244 1.90 -4.76 -10.14
C LEU A 244 0.43 -5.18 -10.31
N ASN A 245 0.15 -6.46 -10.56
CA ASN A 245 -1.21 -6.96 -10.65
C ASN A 245 -1.80 -7.10 -9.23
N PRO A 246 -2.89 -6.37 -8.89
CA PRO A 246 -3.57 -6.50 -7.60
C PRO A 246 -3.91 -7.95 -7.25
N ASP A 247 -4.33 -8.73 -8.23
CA ASP A 247 -4.85 -10.09 -8.01
C ASP A 247 -3.73 -11.04 -7.55
N GLU A 248 -2.54 -10.92 -8.15
CA GLU A 248 -1.37 -11.70 -7.75
C GLU A 248 -0.89 -11.30 -6.34
N ILE A 249 -0.92 -10.00 -6.03
CA ILE A 249 -0.52 -9.48 -4.71
C ILE A 249 -1.45 -10.01 -3.63
N LEU A 250 -2.76 -9.92 -3.86
CA LEU A 250 -3.78 -10.37 -2.90
C LEU A 250 -3.75 -11.90 -2.72
N GLN A 251 -3.53 -12.64 -3.81
CA GLN A 251 -3.40 -14.09 -3.76
C GLN A 251 -2.17 -14.53 -2.95
N VAL A 252 -1.02 -13.88 -3.12
CA VAL A 252 0.16 -14.18 -2.30
C VAL A 252 -0.08 -13.79 -0.84
N ALA A 253 -0.64 -12.61 -0.60
CA ALA A 253 -0.89 -12.12 0.74
C ALA A 253 -1.85 -13.02 1.54
N VAL A 254 -2.93 -13.52 0.92
CA VAL A 254 -3.90 -14.39 1.60
C VAL A 254 -3.28 -15.73 1.99
N GLN A 255 -2.44 -16.31 1.11
CA GLN A 255 -1.77 -17.58 1.37
C GLN A 255 -0.73 -17.46 2.48
N GLU A 256 0.12 -16.44 2.38
CA GLU A 256 1.20 -16.20 3.34
C GLU A 256 0.64 -15.83 4.73
N LEU A 257 -0.39 -14.98 4.80
CA LEU A 257 -1.06 -14.64 6.07
C LEU A 257 -1.72 -15.86 6.70
N GLY A 258 -2.51 -16.60 5.93
CA GLY A 258 -3.23 -17.76 6.41
C GLY A 258 -2.30 -18.84 6.97
N GLN A 259 -1.20 -19.12 6.26
CA GLN A 259 -0.18 -20.06 6.71
C GLN A 259 0.62 -19.53 7.92
N ALA A 260 1.00 -18.24 7.91
CA ALA A 260 1.77 -17.64 8.99
C ALA A 260 1.01 -17.59 10.31
N LEU A 261 -0.32 -17.48 10.29
CA LEU A 261 -1.17 -17.42 11.48
C LEU A 261 -1.85 -18.74 11.82
N ASN A 262 -1.59 -19.79 11.02
CA ASN A 262 -2.25 -21.09 11.15
C ASN A 262 -3.77 -20.92 11.26
N ALA A 263 -4.34 -20.03 10.43
CA ALA A 263 -5.77 -19.76 10.44
C ALA A 263 -6.53 -20.88 9.73
N GLY A 264 -7.74 -21.18 10.19
CA GLY A 264 -8.62 -22.13 9.49
C GLY A 264 -9.03 -21.59 8.12
N ARG A 265 -9.28 -20.28 8.05
CA ARG A 265 -9.51 -19.54 6.80
C ARG A 265 -8.90 -18.14 6.89
N CYS A 266 -8.29 -17.68 5.81
CA CYS A 266 -7.99 -16.25 5.60
C CYS A 266 -8.70 -15.78 4.35
N LEU A 267 -9.34 -14.62 4.43
CA LEU A 267 -10.00 -13.96 3.31
C LEU A 267 -9.39 -12.58 3.14
N ILE A 268 -9.15 -12.20 1.88
CA ILE A 268 -8.87 -10.81 1.54
C ILE A 268 -9.82 -10.44 0.42
N TYR A 269 -10.51 -9.32 0.55
CA TYR A 269 -11.43 -8.86 -0.48
C TYR A 269 -11.44 -7.33 -0.55
N ARG A 270 -11.74 -6.81 -1.73
CA ARG A 270 -11.85 -5.38 -1.97
C ARG A 270 -13.27 -4.92 -1.60
N CYS A 271 -13.37 -3.82 -0.89
CA CYS A 271 -14.64 -3.20 -0.55
C CYS A 271 -14.45 -1.72 -0.21
N LYS A 272 -15.51 -0.94 -0.42
CA LYS A 272 -15.65 0.46 -0.01
C LYS A 272 -16.61 0.54 1.17
N SER A 273 -16.55 1.65 1.89
CA SER A 273 -17.45 1.91 3.02
C SER A 273 -18.94 1.94 2.66
N THR A 274 -19.26 2.16 1.38
CA THR A 274 -20.64 2.19 0.85
C THR A 274 -21.16 0.83 0.40
N ASP A 275 -20.30 -0.17 0.26
CA ASP A 275 -20.66 -1.42 -0.39
C ASP A 275 -21.57 -2.26 0.52
N ALA A 276 -22.68 -2.76 -0.05
CA ALA A 276 -23.59 -3.66 0.65
C ALA A 276 -23.04 -5.08 0.76
N THR A 277 -22.31 -5.50 -0.27
CA THR A 277 -21.75 -6.83 -0.43
C THR A 277 -20.37 -6.78 -1.07
N ALA A 278 -19.56 -7.80 -0.82
CA ALA A 278 -18.29 -8.04 -1.51
C ALA A 278 -18.28 -9.44 -2.12
N ILE A 279 -17.53 -9.64 -3.19
CA ILE A 279 -17.28 -10.99 -3.74
C ILE A 279 -15.98 -11.50 -3.13
N LEU A 280 -15.98 -12.72 -2.62
CA LEU A 280 -14.78 -13.34 -2.06
C LEU A 280 -13.91 -13.92 -3.17
N GLU A 281 -12.88 -13.20 -3.56
CA GLU A 281 -11.98 -13.60 -4.66
C GLU A 281 -10.71 -14.30 -4.16
N TYR A 282 -10.27 -13.99 -2.94
CA TYR A 282 -9.02 -14.49 -2.37
C TYR A 282 -9.28 -15.21 -1.05
N GLU A 283 -8.97 -16.50 -1.03
CA GLU A 283 -9.13 -17.37 0.13
C GLU A 283 -7.90 -18.25 0.34
N PHE A 284 -7.49 -18.37 1.61
CA PHE A 284 -6.66 -19.46 2.10
C PHE A 284 -7.52 -20.36 2.97
N LEU A 285 -7.46 -21.66 2.71
CA LEU A 285 -8.05 -22.69 3.56
C LEU A 285 -6.95 -23.50 4.21
N GLY A 286 -6.90 -23.47 5.54
CA GLY A 286 -5.98 -24.27 6.32
C GLY A 286 -6.28 -25.76 6.11
N ARG A 287 -5.30 -26.53 5.64
CA ARG A 287 -5.40 -27.99 5.65
C ARG A 287 -5.28 -28.44 7.10
N GLY A 288 -6.34 -29.00 7.67
CA GLY A 288 -6.33 -29.60 9.01
C GLY A 288 -5.04 -30.39 9.22
N GLY A 289 -4.24 -30.00 10.22
CA GLY A 289 -2.94 -30.61 10.46
C GLY A 289 -3.11 -32.12 10.66
N ARG A 290 -2.44 -32.93 9.83
CA ARG A 290 -2.01 -34.24 10.31
C ARG A 290 -1.03 -33.98 11.44
N ALA A 291 -1.36 -34.47 12.62
CA ALA A 291 -0.52 -34.43 13.80
C ALA A 291 0.89 -34.95 13.49
N GLU A 292 1.84 -34.04 13.29
CA GLU A 292 3.27 -34.30 13.44
C GLU A 292 3.70 -33.87 14.84
N ALA A 293 3.17 -34.57 15.86
CA ALA A 293 3.75 -34.65 17.20
C ALA A 293 3.06 -35.78 17.95
N GLU A 294 3.83 -36.81 18.30
CA GLU A 294 3.42 -37.91 19.16
C GLU A 294 2.88 -37.35 20.50
N ASN A 295 1.68 -37.80 20.89
CA ASN A 295 1.05 -37.66 22.22
C ASN A 295 0.21 -36.41 22.56
N SER A 296 -0.59 -35.88 21.63
CA SER A 296 -1.81 -35.15 22.01
C SER A 296 -2.92 -35.26 20.97
N ALA A 297 -4.04 -35.88 21.36
CA ALA A 297 -5.20 -36.15 20.50
C ALA A 297 -6.15 -34.93 20.36
N HIS A 298 -5.67 -33.76 19.91
CA HIS A 298 -6.50 -32.55 19.80
C HIS A 298 -6.49 -31.90 18.41
N ASP A 299 -7.72 -31.70 17.91
CA ASP A 299 -8.24 -30.67 16.98
C ASP A 299 -7.57 -30.43 15.63
N GLY A 300 -8.18 -31.00 14.57
CA GLY A 300 -8.06 -30.48 13.21
C GLY A 300 -9.07 -29.36 12.94
N PHE A 301 -8.68 -28.35 12.14
CA PHE A 301 -9.58 -27.30 11.65
C PHE A 301 -10.80 -27.89 10.94
N GLN A 302 -12.02 -27.44 11.29
CA GLN A 302 -13.26 -27.98 10.69
C GLN A 302 -13.69 -27.29 9.39
N CYS A 303 -13.14 -26.12 9.04
CA CYS A 303 -13.49 -25.37 7.83
C CYS A 303 -13.15 -26.14 6.54
N SER A 304 -14.11 -26.89 6.01
CA SER A 304 -13.94 -27.77 4.85
C SER A 304 -14.50 -27.21 3.55
N THR A 305 -15.36 -26.18 3.63
CA THR A 305 -16.01 -25.56 2.46
C THR A 305 -15.32 -24.25 2.09
N SER A 306 -14.94 -24.14 0.82
CA SER A 306 -14.44 -22.91 0.22
C SER A 306 -15.57 -21.90 0.05
N LEU A 307 -15.26 -20.63 0.29
CA LEU A 307 -16.18 -19.50 0.15
C LEU A 307 -15.85 -18.66 -1.10
N LEU A 308 -14.91 -19.11 -1.91
CA LEU A 308 -14.45 -18.41 -3.10
C LEU A 308 -15.58 -18.28 -4.13
N GLY A 309 -15.81 -17.06 -4.61
CA GLY A 309 -16.91 -16.69 -5.50
C GLY A 309 -18.25 -16.41 -4.81
N GLU A 310 -18.37 -16.61 -3.49
CA GLU A 310 -19.60 -16.28 -2.77
C GLU A 310 -19.75 -14.77 -2.55
N THR A 311 -21.00 -14.31 -2.48
CA THR A 311 -21.33 -12.94 -2.07
C THR A 311 -21.32 -12.83 -0.54
N TRP A 312 -20.40 -12.02 -0.03
CA TRP A 312 -20.25 -11.68 1.38
C TRP A 312 -21.12 -10.48 1.75
N LEU A 313 -21.92 -10.59 2.81
CA LEU A 313 -22.78 -9.50 3.29
C LEU A 313 -22.00 -8.58 4.23
N LEU A 314 -21.88 -7.29 3.88
CA LEU A 314 -21.12 -6.30 4.65
C LEU A 314 -22.02 -5.43 5.53
N GLN A 315 -23.05 -4.80 4.96
CA GLN A 315 -23.91 -3.84 5.67
C GLN A 315 -24.66 -4.44 6.86
N ASN A 316 -24.94 -5.76 6.84
CA ASN A 316 -25.64 -6.45 7.90
C ASN A 316 -24.70 -7.13 8.92
N ASN A 317 -23.38 -6.93 8.78
CA ASN A 317 -22.37 -7.48 9.67
C ASN A 317 -21.98 -6.43 10.73
N PRO A 318 -22.35 -6.62 12.01
CA PRO A 318 -22.02 -5.67 13.07
C PRO A 318 -20.52 -5.46 13.28
N LEU A 319 -19.69 -6.49 13.05
CA LEU A 319 -18.24 -6.38 13.16
C LEU A 319 -17.67 -5.48 12.06
N PHE A 320 -18.21 -5.57 10.84
CA PHE A 320 -17.83 -4.69 9.73
C PHE A 320 -18.19 -3.23 10.01
N LEU A 321 -19.40 -2.98 10.52
CA LEU A 321 -19.82 -1.63 10.92
C LEU A 321 -18.96 -1.06 12.05
N GLU A 322 -18.56 -1.90 13.01
CA GLU A 322 -17.65 -1.49 14.09
C GLU A 322 -16.26 -1.12 13.54
N VAL A 323 -15.72 -1.88 12.59
CA VAL A 323 -14.47 -1.55 11.88
C VAL A 323 -14.60 -0.23 11.14
N LEU A 324 -15.72 0.01 10.44
CA LEU A 324 -15.96 1.30 9.76
C LEU A 324 -16.03 2.48 10.73
N GLN A 325 -16.62 2.29 11.91
CA GLN A 325 -16.76 3.35 12.90
C GLN A 325 -15.43 3.71 13.57
N LYS A 326 -14.60 2.71 13.88
CA LYS A 326 -13.34 2.89 14.62
C LYS A 326 -12.13 3.10 13.71
N GLY A 327 -12.14 2.51 12.52
CA GLY A 327 -10.96 2.41 11.65
C GLY A 327 -9.87 1.47 12.20
N GLU A 328 -10.22 0.62 13.17
CA GLU A 328 -9.31 -0.29 13.88
C GLU A 328 -9.76 -1.74 13.70
N PRO A 329 -8.86 -2.73 13.92
CA PRO A 329 -9.23 -4.13 13.93
C PRO A 329 -10.30 -4.48 14.95
N VAL A 330 -11.19 -5.40 14.59
CA VAL A 330 -12.22 -5.93 15.48
C VAL A 330 -12.06 -7.44 15.60
N TYR A 331 -12.02 -7.93 16.85
CA TYR A 331 -11.91 -9.35 17.16
C TYR A 331 -13.14 -9.84 17.93
N ALA A 332 -13.69 -10.97 17.49
CA ALA A 332 -14.70 -11.75 18.21
C ALA A 332 -14.06 -13.09 18.63
N GLU A 333 -13.77 -13.23 19.92
CA GLU A 333 -13.09 -14.40 20.49
C GLU A 333 -13.96 -15.66 20.41
N ASP A 334 -15.23 -15.56 20.81
CA ASP A 334 -16.22 -16.64 20.75
C ASP A 334 -17.47 -16.16 20.02
N VAL A 335 -17.53 -16.44 18.71
CA VAL A 335 -18.60 -15.97 17.82
C VAL A 335 -20.00 -16.41 18.28
N PRO A 336 -20.24 -17.69 18.67
CA PRO A 336 -21.51 -18.10 19.26
C PRO A 336 -21.93 -17.35 20.54
N ALA A 337 -20.98 -16.84 21.33
CA ALA A 337 -21.26 -16.13 22.58
C ALA A 337 -21.21 -14.60 22.43
N ASP A 338 -20.85 -14.06 21.27
CA ASP A 338 -20.66 -12.63 21.06
C ASP A 338 -22.00 -11.88 20.91
N SER A 339 -22.29 -11.03 21.89
CA SER A 339 -23.52 -10.23 21.95
C SER A 339 -23.67 -9.18 20.84
N ARG A 340 -22.59 -8.85 20.12
CA ARG A 340 -22.63 -7.87 19.01
C ARG A 340 -23.26 -8.44 17.76
N LEU A 341 -23.26 -9.76 17.59
CA LEU A 341 -23.70 -10.41 16.36
C LEU A 341 -25.21 -10.55 16.29
N SER A 342 -25.79 -10.21 15.14
CA SER A 342 -27.21 -10.43 14.86
C SER A 342 -27.51 -11.93 14.68
N SER A 343 -28.77 -12.34 14.84
CA SER A 343 -29.20 -13.73 14.65
C SER A 343 -28.85 -14.27 13.25
N ALA A 344 -28.99 -13.44 12.21
CA ALA A 344 -28.60 -13.79 10.85
C ALA A 344 -27.08 -14.06 10.72
N MET A 345 -26.25 -13.25 11.38
CA MET A 345 -24.79 -13.44 11.37
C MET A 345 -24.38 -14.68 12.17
N GLN A 346 -25.04 -14.97 13.28
CA GLN A 346 -24.79 -16.20 14.05
C GLN A 346 -25.12 -17.47 13.25
N THR A 347 -26.23 -17.48 12.49
CA THR A 347 -26.56 -18.60 11.61
C THR A 347 -25.53 -18.77 10.49
N LEU A 348 -25.10 -17.66 9.89
CA LEU A 348 -24.08 -17.65 8.84
C LEU A 348 -22.71 -18.14 9.35
N SER A 349 -22.29 -17.71 10.54
CA SER A 349 -21.05 -18.17 11.15
C SER A 349 -21.10 -19.64 11.55
N GLN A 350 -22.24 -20.13 12.03
CA GLN A 350 -22.44 -21.55 12.34
C GLN A 350 -22.37 -22.42 11.08
N GLY A 351 -23.05 -22.01 10.00
CA GLY A 351 -23.00 -22.72 8.71
C GLY A 351 -21.59 -22.76 8.09
N ARG A 352 -20.72 -21.81 8.46
CA ARG A 352 -19.33 -21.68 7.97
C ARG A 352 -18.27 -22.09 9.01
N GLN A 353 -18.70 -22.67 10.14
CA GLN A 353 -17.88 -23.17 11.25
C GLN A 353 -16.88 -22.16 11.82
N ILE A 354 -17.26 -20.89 11.87
CA ILE A 354 -16.43 -19.81 12.42
C ILE A 354 -16.57 -19.81 13.95
N ARG A 355 -15.50 -20.16 14.66
CA ARG A 355 -15.45 -20.12 16.13
C ARG A 355 -14.94 -18.78 16.65
N SER A 356 -13.88 -18.26 16.03
CA SER A 356 -13.31 -16.93 16.31
C SER A 356 -13.09 -16.17 15.02
N TRP A 357 -13.27 -14.85 15.05
CA TRP A 357 -13.27 -14.00 13.86
C TRP A 357 -12.47 -12.72 14.11
N LEU A 358 -11.38 -12.54 13.37
CA LEU A 358 -10.65 -11.27 13.29
C LEU A 358 -10.97 -10.57 11.97
N MET A 359 -11.26 -9.27 12.04
CA MET A 359 -11.49 -8.40 10.91
C MET A 359 -10.54 -7.21 10.98
N VAL A 360 -9.72 -7.02 9.95
CA VAL A 360 -8.69 -5.96 9.88
C VAL A 360 -8.89 -5.15 8.60
N PRO A 361 -9.11 -3.83 8.71
CA PRO A 361 -9.31 -3.00 7.54
C PRO A 361 -8.01 -2.80 6.76
N VAL A 362 -8.10 -2.90 5.44
CA VAL A 362 -7.04 -2.46 4.53
C VAL A 362 -7.27 -0.98 4.25
N LEU A 363 -6.54 -0.13 4.97
CA LEU A 363 -6.65 1.32 4.89
C LEU A 363 -5.45 1.93 4.16
N ASN A 364 -5.71 3.02 3.46
CA ASN A 364 -4.67 3.96 3.04
C ASN A 364 -5.20 5.38 3.17
N GLN A 365 -4.48 6.26 3.87
CA GLN A 365 -4.91 7.65 4.14
C GLN A 365 -6.38 7.76 4.62
N ASN A 366 -6.80 6.87 5.52
CA ASN A 366 -8.17 6.73 6.05
C ASN A 366 -9.25 6.29 5.04
N GLN A 367 -8.89 5.95 3.81
CA GLN A 367 -9.81 5.34 2.85
C GLN A 367 -9.77 3.81 2.97
N LEU A 368 -10.94 3.18 3.08
CA LEU A 368 -11.07 1.72 3.03
C LEU A 368 -10.89 1.23 1.59
N LEU A 369 -9.91 0.34 1.40
CA LEU A 369 -9.62 -0.31 0.12
C LEU A 369 -10.06 -1.78 0.11
N GLY A 370 -10.24 -2.37 1.28
CA GLY A 370 -10.63 -3.77 1.44
C GLY A 370 -10.59 -4.23 2.89
N MET A 371 -10.73 -5.53 3.08
CA MET A 371 -10.73 -6.18 4.38
C MET A 371 -9.88 -7.43 4.36
N VAL A 372 -9.14 -7.67 5.45
CA VAL A 372 -8.54 -8.96 5.77
C VAL A 372 -9.37 -9.59 6.88
N GLU A 373 -9.85 -10.81 6.66
CA GLU A 373 -10.54 -11.60 7.68
C GLU A 373 -9.77 -12.88 7.97
N LEU A 374 -9.69 -13.24 9.26
CA LEU A 374 -9.22 -14.54 9.71
C LEU A 374 -10.33 -15.24 10.48
N HIS A 375 -10.63 -16.47 10.08
CA HIS A 375 -11.56 -17.35 10.78
C HIS A 375 -10.78 -18.51 11.40
N TYR A 376 -10.92 -18.67 12.70
CA TYR A 376 -10.44 -19.84 13.41
C TYR A 376 -11.61 -20.80 13.60
N CYS A 377 -11.47 -22.03 13.10
CA CYS A 377 -12.54 -23.03 13.02
C CYS A 377 -12.27 -24.22 13.96
N ASN A 378 -11.67 -23.93 15.11
CA ASN A 378 -11.31 -24.92 16.13
C ASN A 378 -12.51 -25.17 17.06
N VAL A 379 -12.46 -26.26 17.84
CA VAL A 379 -13.51 -26.56 18.83
C VAL A 379 -13.51 -25.51 19.94
N MET A 380 -12.31 -25.11 20.37
CA MET A 380 -12.12 -24.06 21.37
C MET A 380 -11.90 -22.69 20.72
N PRO A 381 -12.41 -21.59 21.34
CA PRO A 381 -12.07 -20.22 20.94
C PRO A 381 -10.56 -20.01 20.85
N HIS A 382 -10.10 -19.41 19.75
CA HIS A 382 -8.70 -18.99 19.64
C HIS A 382 -8.48 -17.78 20.52
N LYS A 383 -7.40 -17.77 21.29
CA LYS A 383 -7.02 -16.59 22.07
C LYS A 383 -6.02 -15.78 21.25
N LEU A 384 -6.48 -14.69 20.63
CA LEU A 384 -5.63 -13.84 19.81
C LEU A 384 -4.54 -13.19 20.65
N GLU A 385 -3.30 -13.48 20.31
CA GLU A 385 -2.16 -12.84 20.95
C GLU A 385 -1.85 -11.48 20.30
N ARG A 386 -1.32 -10.54 21.09
CA ARG A 386 -1.04 -9.17 20.60
C ARG A 386 -0.13 -9.14 19.37
N HIS A 387 0.86 -10.02 19.33
CA HIS A 387 1.82 -10.11 18.23
C HIS A 387 1.18 -10.62 16.91
N GLU A 388 0.14 -11.46 16.99
CA GLU A 388 -0.63 -11.91 15.82
C GLU A 388 -1.38 -10.73 15.20
N LEU A 389 -2.06 -9.95 16.03
CA LEU A 389 -2.77 -8.74 15.60
C LEU A 389 -1.83 -7.72 14.93
N GLU A 390 -0.72 -7.40 15.60
CA GLU A 390 0.30 -6.46 15.08
C GLU A 390 0.93 -6.94 13.76
N MET A 391 0.89 -8.25 13.48
CA MET A 391 1.36 -8.81 12.21
C MET A 391 0.30 -8.63 11.11
N VAL A 392 -0.97 -8.94 11.38
CA VAL A 392 -2.05 -8.76 10.40
C VAL A 392 -2.21 -7.29 10.02
N GLU A 393 -2.16 -6.38 10.99
CA GLU A 393 -2.24 -4.94 10.74
C GLU A 393 -1.10 -4.43 9.86
N ALA A 394 0.13 -4.88 10.12
CA ALA A 394 1.29 -4.51 9.32
C ALA A 394 1.15 -4.99 7.87
N ILE A 395 0.63 -6.20 7.67
CA ILE A 395 0.36 -6.72 6.33
C ILE A 395 -0.80 -6.00 5.65
N ALA A 396 -1.91 -5.76 6.36
CA ALA A 396 -3.04 -5.01 5.82
C ALA A 396 -2.62 -3.62 5.35
N THR A 397 -1.76 -2.94 6.11
CA THR A 397 -1.15 -1.66 5.71
C THR A 397 -0.33 -1.80 4.43
N GLN A 398 0.52 -2.83 4.34
CA GLN A 398 1.36 -3.07 3.16
C GLN A 398 0.53 -3.41 1.91
N ILE A 399 -0.57 -4.16 2.06
CA ILE A 399 -1.53 -4.44 0.98
C ILE A 399 -2.18 -3.14 0.52
N GLY A 400 -2.60 -2.27 1.44
CA GLY A 400 -3.22 -0.99 1.10
C GLY A 400 -2.33 -0.10 0.24
N VAL A 401 -1.04 -0.02 0.58
CA VAL A 401 -0.04 0.68 -0.23
C VAL A 401 0.11 0.05 -1.62
N ALA A 402 0.18 -1.28 -1.69
CA ALA A 402 0.37 -2.00 -2.94
C ALA A 402 -0.83 -1.87 -3.90
N LEU A 403 -2.05 -1.94 -3.38
CA LEU A 403 -3.27 -1.76 -4.17
C LEU A 403 -3.36 -0.36 -4.79
N LEU A 404 -3.06 0.67 -4.00
CA LEU A 404 -3.06 2.04 -4.52
C LEU A 404 -1.98 2.24 -5.61
N GLN A 405 -0.79 1.66 -5.40
CA GLN A 405 0.29 1.73 -6.38
C GLN A 405 -0.11 1.06 -7.70
N ALA A 406 -0.74 -0.11 -7.65
CA ALA A 406 -1.23 -0.82 -8.83
C ALA A 406 -2.32 -0.04 -9.57
N GLU A 407 -3.29 0.53 -8.84
CA GLU A 407 -4.36 1.35 -9.43
C GLU A 407 -3.79 2.63 -10.08
N SER A 408 -2.86 3.32 -9.43
CA SER A 408 -2.20 4.49 -9.99
C SER A 408 -1.43 4.15 -11.27
N TYR A 409 -0.78 2.99 -11.33
CA TYR A 409 -0.05 2.57 -12.52
C TYR A 409 -0.99 2.24 -13.68
N ALA A 410 -2.09 1.53 -13.41
CA ALA A 410 -3.11 1.25 -14.42
C ALA A 410 -3.74 2.52 -15.00
N ASN A 411 -4.04 3.51 -14.15
CA ASN A 411 -4.57 4.80 -14.59
C ASN A 411 -3.56 5.59 -15.44
N LEU A 412 -2.26 5.53 -15.09
CA LEU A 412 -1.21 6.16 -15.89
C LEU A 412 -1.07 5.51 -17.27
N GLU A 413 -1.15 4.19 -17.33
CA GLU A 413 -1.08 3.44 -18.58
C GLU A 413 -2.27 3.77 -19.51
N ASP A 414 -3.50 3.78 -18.98
CA ASP A 414 -4.70 4.18 -19.74
C ASP A 414 -4.57 5.62 -20.27
N LEU A 415 -4.15 6.56 -19.43
CA LEU A 415 -3.94 7.95 -19.85
C LEU A 415 -2.87 8.07 -20.93
N ASN A 416 -1.78 7.29 -20.83
CA ASN A 416 -0.72 7.29 -21.83
C ASN A 416 -1.21 6.73 -23.18
N GLN A 417 -2.03 5.68 -23.16
CA GLN A 417 -2.66 5.14 -24.36
C GLN A 417 -3.62 6.15 -25.02
N GLN A 418 -4.40 6.89 -24.22
CA GLN A 418 -5.26 7.96 -24.72
C GLN A 418 -4.46 9.10 -25.34
N LEU A 419 -3.34 9.49 -24.72
CA LEU A 419 -2.42 10.50 -25.27
C LEU A 419 -1.81 10.04 -26.59
N GLU A 420 -1.34 8.80 -26.68
CA GLU A 420 -0.81 8.25 -27.94
C GLU A 420 -1.88 8.23 -29.05
N ALA A 421 -3.12 7.86 -28.74
CA ALA A 421 -4.20 7.86 -29.70
C ALA A 421 -4.50 9.28 -30.22
N LEU A 422 -4.48 10.28 -29.33
CA LEU A 422 -4.65 11.68 -29.67
C LEU A 422 -3.50 12.20 -30.55
N ASP A 423 -2.25 11.87 -30.21
CA ASP A 423 -1.07 12.27 -30.98
C ASP A 423 -1.05 11.64 -32.38
N ARG A 424 -1.47 10.37 -32.51
CA ARG A 424 -1.65 9.73 -33.83
C ARG A 424 -2.71 10.46 -34.65
N THR A 425 -3.83 10.83 -34.03
CA THR A 425 -4.93 11.56 -34.68
C THR A 425 -4.46 12.94 -35.15
N ARG A 426 -3.73 13.67 -34.29
CA ARG A 426 -3.11 14.97 -34.61
C ARG A 426 -2.12 14.86 -35.78
N SER A 427 -1.26 13.84 -35.75
CA SER A 427 -0.26 13.61 -36.80
C SER A 427 -0.91 13.29 -38.14
N ASN A 428 -1.95 12.45 -38.15
CA ASN A 428 -2.72 12.14 -39.35
C ASN A 428 -3.37 13.40 -39.96
N LEU A 429 -3.92 14.29 -39.12
CA LEU A 429 -4.50 15.56 -39.59
C LEU A 429 -3.45 16.47 -40.24
N ILE A 430 -2.26 16.58 -39.63
CA ILE A 430 -1.15 17.37 -40.19
C ILE A 430 -0.72 16.79 -41.54
N ALA A 431 -0.59 15.47 -41.64
CA ALA A 431 -0.22 14.79 -42.88
C ALA A 431 -1.24 15.01 -44.01
N ILE A 432 -2.54 14.84 -43.71
CA ILE A 432 -3.63 15.03 -44.68
C ILE A 432 -3.69 16.50 -45.14
N THR A 433 -3.62 17.44 -44.20
CA THR A 433 -3.60 18.89 -44.50
C THR A 433 -2.44 19.23 -45.42
N GLY A 434 -1.24 18.69 -45.15
CA GLY A 434 -0.07 18.88 -45.99
C GLY A 434 -0.26 18.35 -47.41
N HIS A 435 -0.91 17.20 -47.59
CA HIS A 435 -1.20 16.63 -48.90
C HIS A 435 -2.24 17.43 -49.70
N GLU A 436 -3.32 17.87 -49.05
CA GLU A 436 -4.38 18.65 -49.69
C GLU A 436 -3.93 20.07 -50.07
N LEU A 437 -2.95 20.65 -49.35
CA LEU A 437 -2.32 21.91 -49.75
C LEU A 437 -1.26 21.74 -50.86
N ARG A 438 -0.46 20.66 -50.81
CA ARG A 438 0.63 20.44 -51.79
C ARG A 438 0.11 20.28 -53.21
N THR A 439 -1.00 19.56 -53.40
CA THR A 439 -1.52 19.27 -54.74
C THR A 439 -1.86 20.54 -55.55
N PRO A 440 -2.76 21.44 -55.09
CA PRO A 440 -3.07 22.66 -55.84
C PRO A 440 -1.84 23.57 -55.98
N LEU A 441 -0.94 23.59 -54.99
CA LEU A 441 0.30 24.36 -55.10
C LEU A 441 1.18 23.88 -56.27
N SER A 442 1.33 22.56 -56.43
CA SER A 442 2.09 21.98 -57.54
C SER A 442 1.44 22.28 -58.88
N THR A 443 0.11 22.21 -59.01
CA THR A 443 -0.59 22.57 -60.25
C THR A 443 -0.35 24.04 -60.61
N ILE A 444 -0.53 24.95 -59.65
CA ILE A 444 -0.30 26.39 -59.85
C ILE A 444 1.13 26.63 -60.32
N GLN A 445 2.11 26.00 -59.67
CA GLN A 445 3.51 26.15 -60.02
C GLN A 445 3.79 25.66 -61.45
N VAL A 446 3.33 24.46 -61.83
CA VAL A 446 3.51 23.92 -63.18
C VAL A 446 2.85 24.81 -64.24
N CYS A 447 1.62 25.28 -64.00
CA CYS A 447 0.93 26.19 -64.91
C CYS A 447 1.69 27.50 -65.11
N LEU A 448 2.18 28.12 -64.02
CA LEU A 448 2.94 29.36 -64.08
C LEU A 448 4.32 29.17 -64.73
N GLU A 449 5.00 28.05 -64.45
CA GLU A 449 6.28 27.71 -65.08
C GLU A 449 6.13 27.51 -66.59
N SER A 450 5.14 26.73 -67.03
CA SER A 450 4.86 26.55 -68.46
C SER A 450 4.52 27.87 -69.16
N LEU A 451 3.70 28.72 -68.54
CA LEU A 451 3.37 30.05 -69.05
C LEU A 451 4.60 30.97 -69.17
N ALA A 452 5.58 30.82 -68.28
CA ALA A 452 6.81 31.62 -68.30
C ALA A 452 7.86 31.09 -69.30
N THR A 453 7.90 29.78 -69.53
CA THR A 453 8.98 29.12 -70.28
C THR A 453 8.64 28.91 -71.76
N GLU A 454 7.35 28.88 -72.13
CA GLU A 454 6.88 28.64 -73.49
C GLU A 454 6.11 29.85 -74.07
N PRO A 455 6.81 30.89 -74.57
CA PRO A 455 6.17 32.09 -75.11
C PRO A 455 5.33 31.85 -76.38
N ASP A 456 5.64 30.78 -77.14
CA ASP A 456 4.96 30.39 -78.38
C ASP A 456 3.69 29.54 -78.16
N MET A 457 3.27 29.35 -76.90
CA MET A 457 2.06 28.60 -76.53
C MET A 457 0.79 29.17 -77.19
N SER A 458 -0.09 28.29 -77.66
CA SER A 458 -1.36 28.69 -78.28
C SER A 458 -2.24 29.50 -77.30
N PRO A 459 -3.05 30.46 -77.80
CA PRO A 459 -3.94 31.26 -76.95
C PRO A 459 -4.89 30.41 -76.12
N ASP A 460 -5.41 29.31 -76.69
CA ASP A 460 -6.34 28.41 -76.02
C ASP A 460 -5.66 27.68 -74.85
N LEU A 461 -4.46 27.13 -75.06
CA LEU A 461 -3.72 26.43 -74.00
C LEU A 461 -3.27 27.40 -72.90
N ARG A 462 -2.87 28.62 -73.27
CA ARG A 462 -2.53 29.68 -72.33
C ARG A 462 -3.71 30.02 -71.42
N GLN A 463 -4.90 30.16 -71.98
CA GLN A 463 -6.11 30.43 -71.21
C GLN A 463 -6.47 29.25 -70.30
N VAL A 464 -6.31 28.01 -70.76
CA VAL A 464 -6.53 26.81 -69.93
C VAL A 464 -5.58 26.78 -68.74
N MET A 465 -4.29 27.06 -68.93
CA MET A 465 -3.31 27.09 -67.83
C MET A 465 -3.61 28.22 -66.82
N LEU A 466 -3.94 29.41 -67.29
CA LEU A 466 -4.31 30.53 -66.43
C LEU A 466 -5.57 30.21 -65.60
N ASN A 467 -6.60 29.67 -66.26
CA ASN A 467 -7.83 29.27 -65.59
C ASN A 467 -7.60 28.16 -64.57
N SER A 468 -6.73 27.18 -64.89
CA SER A 468 -6.36 26.11 -63.97
C SER A 468 -5.64 26.64 -62.73
N ALA A 469 -4.66 27.54 -62.90
CA ALA A 469 -3.95 28.17 -61.78
C ALA A 469 -4.89 29.01 -60.90
N LEU A 470 -5.78 29.81 -61.50
CA LEU A 470 -6.77 30.60 -60.76
C LEU A 470 -7.75 29.72 -59.98
N THR A 471 -8.20 28.62 -60.58
CA THR A 471 -9.11 27.66 -59.95
C THR A 471 -8.46 26.99 -58.74
N ASP A 472 -7.21 26.53 -58.87
CA ASP A 472 -6.50 25.90 -57.75
C ASP A 472 -6.08 26.91 -56.67
N ALA A 473 -5.81 28.17 -57.03
CA ALA A 473 -5.58 29.24 -56.06
C ALA A 473 -6.84 29.54 -55.23
N ASP A 474 -8.02 29.61 -55.87
CA ASP A 474 -9.29 29.79 -55.16
C ASP A 474 -9.63 28.58 -54.28
N ARG A 475 -9.35 27.36 -54.76
CA ARG A 475 -9.50 26.13 -53.97
C ARG A 475 -8.62 26.15 -52.72
N MET A 476 -7.36 26.58 -52.85
CA MET A 476 -6.44 26.70 -51.72
C MET A 476 -6.90 27.76 -50.70
N ARG A 477 -7.40 28.90 -51.18
CA ARG A 477 -8.00 29.94 -50.34
C ARG A 477 -9.16 29.39 -49.51
N LYS A 478 -10.08 28.64 -50.15
CA LYS A 478 -11.21 27.97 -49.48
C LYS A 478 -10.75 26.94 -48.45
N LEU A 479 -9.76 26.10 -48.78
CA LEU A 479 -9.17 25.12 -47.85
C LEU A 479 -8.61 25.78 -46.59
N ILE A 480 -7.83 26.85 -46.74
CA ILE A 480 -7.23 27.58 -45.62
C ILE A 480 -8.33 28.24 -44.77
N GLN A 481 -9.34 28.85 -45.41
CA GLN A 481 -10.44 29.46 -44.70
C GLN A 481 -11.26 28.43 -43.91
N ASP A 482 -11.64 27.31 -44.53
CA ASP A 482 -12.35 26.20 -43.87
C ASP A 482 -11.53 25.65 -42.68
N PHE A 483 -10.22 25.50 -42.85
CA PHE A 483 -9.33 25.04 -41.78
C PHE A 483 -9.27 26.02 -40.59
N LEU A 484 -9.14 27.32 -40.85
CA LEU A 484 -9.15 28.34 -39.81
C LEU A 484 -10.51 28.41 -39.09
N THR A 485 -11.61 28.30 -39.84
CA THR A 485 -12.97 28.24 -39.31
C THR A 485 -13.13 27.04 -38.38
N LEU A 486 -12.74 25.84 -38.83
CA LEU A 486 -12.83 24.62 -38.03
C LEU A 486 -11.94 24.71 -36.77
N SER A 487 -10.71 25.21 -36.90
CA SER A 487 -9.79 25.39 -35.76
C SER A 487 -10.37 26.34 -34.69
N ARG A 488 -11.06 27.41 -35.09
CA ARG A 488 -11.75 28.31 -34.16
C ARG A 488 -12.90 27.61 -33.44
N LEU A 489 -13.75 26.90 -34.18
CA LEU A 489 -14.88 26.15 -33.62
C LEU A 489 -14.40 25.11 -32.59
N GLU A 490 -13.37 24.32 -32.91
CA GLU A 490 -12.85 23.26 -32.03
C GLU A 490 -12.12 23.78 -30.80
N SER A 491 -11.54 24.98 -30.87
CA SER A 491 -10.92 25.61 -29.71
C SER A 491 -11.94 26.07 -28.64
N GLY A 492 -13.25 26.02 -28.95
CA GLY A 492 -14.31 26.51 -28.07
C GLY A 492 -14.31 28.03 -27.90
N ARG A 493 -13.55 28.77 -28.72
CA ARG A 493 -13.36 30.23 -28.61
C ARG A 493 -14.35 31.04 -29.44
N VAL A 494 -15.37 30.39 -30.00
CA VAL A 494 -16.40 31.09 -30.79
C VAL A 494 -17.45 31.65 -29.84
N GLU A 495 -17.57 32.98 -29.79
CA GLU A 495 -18.67 33.65 -29.15
C GLU A 495 -19.85 33.74 -30.12
N TRP A 496 -20.93 33.01 -29.83
CA TRP A 496 -22.13 33.00 -30.66
C TRP A 496 -22.96 34.27 -30.46
N ARG A 497 -23.34 34.95 -31.54
CA ARG A 497 -24.28 36.07 -31.49
C ARG A 497 -25.69 35.56 -31.76
N LEU A 498 -26.26 34.89 -30.77
CA LEU A 498 -27.59 34.29 -30.89
C LEU A 498 -28.67 35.38 -30.95
N GLU A 499 -29.42 35.41 -32.04
CA GLU A 499 -30.51 36.35 -32.27
C GLU A 499 -31.76 35.63 -32.81
N PRO A 500 -32.97 36.17 -32.57
CA PRO A 500 -34.21 35.62 -33.10
C PRO A 500 -34.36 35.98 -34.58
N LEU A 501 -34.34 34.98 -35.46
CA LEU A 501 -34.32 35.15 -36.92
C LEU A 501 -35.39 34.28 -37.60
N PRO A 502 -36.02 34.73 -38.69
CA PRO A 502 -36.79 33.85 -39.56
C PRO A 502 -35.85 32.97 -40.40
N LEU A 503 -36.12 31.66 -40.45
CA LEU A 503 -35.32 30.71 -41.25
C LEU A 503 -35.34 31.06 -42.74
N GLU A 504 -36.45 31.58 -43.25
CA GLU A 504 -36.65 31.96 -44.65
C GLU A 504 -35.58 32.96 -45.13
N GLU A 505 -35.29 34.00 -44.34
CA GLU A 505 -34.24 34.99 -44.67
C GLU A 505 -32.85 34.33 -44.80
N CYS A 506 -32.54 33.37 -43.94
CA CYS A 506 -31.25 32.66 -43.99
C CYS A 506 -31.16 31.75 -45.23
N VAL A 507 -32.27 31.11 -45.61
CA VAL A 507 -32.35 30.28 -46.82
C VAL A 507 -32.22 31.16 -48.07
N ASP A 508 -32.88 32.31 -48.12
CA ASP A 508 -32.82 33.24 -49.26
C ASP A 508 -31.43 33.83 -49.46
N LEU A 509 -30.73 34.17 -48.37
CA LEU A 509 -29.34 34.62 -48.40
C LEU A 509 -28.39 33.54 -48.93
N ALA A 510 -28.55 32.30 -48.46
CA ALA A 510 -27.75 31.16 -48.94
C ALA A 510 -28.00 30.89 -50.44
N MET A 511 -29.27 30.94 -50.86
CA MET A 511 -29.67 30.78 -52.26
C MET A 511 -29.12 31.88 -53.18
N SER A 512 -29.18 33.14 -52.73
CA SER A 512 -28.64 34.29 -53.47
C SER A 512 -27.13 34.17 -53.67
N SER A 513 -26.42 33.74 -52.62
CA SER A 513 -24.98 33.47 -52.67
C SER A 513 -24.63 32.33 -53.63
N LEU A 514 -25.42 31.25 -53.65
CA LEU A 514 -25.23 30.13 -54.57
C LEU A 514 -25.40 30.56 -56.03
N GLN A 515 -26.47 31.29 -56.34
CA GLN A 515 -26.75 31.78 -57.70
C GLN A 515 -25.66 32.71 -58.21
N ALA A 516 -25.15 33.62 -57.38
CA ALA A 516 -24.07 34.54 -57.75
C ALA A 516 -22.75 33.82 -58.09
N ARG A 517 -22.47 32.67 -57.47
CA ARG A 517 -21.22 31.90 -57.68
C ARG A 517 -21.26 30.99 -58.91
N ARG A 518 -22.44 30.71 -59.48
CA ARG A 518 -22.64 29.68 -60.52
C ARG A 518 -23.26 30.20 -61.81
N TYR A 519 -22.98 31.46 -62.18
CA TYR A 519 -23.57 32.13 -63.35
C TYR A 519 -23.46 31.32 -64.68
N ASP A 520 -22.39 30.53 -64.85
CA ASP A 520 -22.11 29.80 -66.10
C ASP A 520 -22.43 28.30 -66.08
N ASN A 521 -22.98 27.75 -64.98
CA ASN A 521 -23.31 26.32 -64.88
C ASN A 521 -24.82 26.09 -64.68
N PRO A 522 -25.45 25.15 -65.41
CA PRO A 522 -26.86 24.82 -65.20
C PRO A 522 -27.06 24.26 -63.78
N LEU A 523 -27.92 24.92 -63.00
CA LEU A 523 -28.30 24.50 -61.66
C LEU A 523 -29.44 23.47 -61.73
N PRO A 524 -29.46 22.45 -60.85
CA PRO A 524 -30.62 21.59 -60.67
C PRO A 524 -31.83 22.40 -60.19
N LYS A 525 -33.04 21.82 -60.30
CA LYS A 525 -34.25 22.48 -59.82
C LYS A 525 -34.24 22.57 -58.29
N ILE A 526 -34.11 23.78 -57.74
CA ILE A 526 -34.14 24.00 -56.29
C ILE A 526 -35.56 24.43 -55.86
N THR A 527 -36.13 23.73 -54.89
CA THR A 527 -37.46 24.03 -54.33
C THR A 527 -37.42 24.21 -52.82
N THR A 528 -37.99 25.31 -52.32
CA THR A 528 -38.16 25.56 -50.88
C THR A 528 -39.59 25.17 -50.46
N GLN A 529 -39.69 24.35 -49.42
CA GLN A 529 -40.94 23.91 -48.82
C GLN A 529 -40.92 24.27 -47.33
N LEU A 530 -41.09 25.56 -47.06
CA LEU A 530 -41.14 26.11 -45.72
C LEU A 530 -42.61 26.40 -45.35
N PRO A 531 -43.14 25.86 -44.24
CA PRO A 531 -44.46 26.23 -43.74
C PRO A 531 -44.56 27.74 -43.48
N SER A 532 -45.72 28.35 -43.77
CA SER A 532 -45.94 29.79 -43.61
C SER A 532 -45.91 30.26 -42.14
N GLU A 533 -46.07 29.35 -41.18
CA GLU A 533 -46.07 29.62 -39.74
C GLU A 533 -44.91 28.87 -39.04
N LEU A 534 -43.67 29.21 -39.39
CA LEU A 534 -42.49 28.71 -38.68
C LEU A 534 -42.14 29.60 -37.47
N PRO A 535 -41.74 29.01 -36.33
CA PRO A 535 -41.21 29.79 -35.22
C PRO A 535 -39.88 30.44 -35.59
N LEU A 536 -39.57 31.59 -34.97
CA LEU A 536 -38.25 32.19 -35.07
C LEU A 536 -37.19 31.23 -34.50
N VAL A 537 -36.04 31.13 -35.17
CA VAL A 537 -34.88 30.36 -34.69
C VAL A 537 -33.99 31.26 -33.83
N GLN A 538 -33.36 30.70 -32.79
CA GLN A 538 -32.49 31.43 -31.87
C GLN A 538 -31.03 31.04 -32.13
N VAL A 539 -30.45 31.54 -33.21
CA VAL A 539 -29.11 31.15 -33.70
C VAL A 539 -28.32 32.37 -34.13
N ASP A 540 -27.05 32.16 -34.50
CA ASP A 540 -26.23 33.18 -35.15
C ASP A 540 -26.46 33.10 -36.67
N GLY A 541 -26.96 34.19 -37.25
CA GLY A 541 -27.40 34.23 -38.64
C GLY A 541 -26.29 33.96 -39.65
N GLU A 542 -25.08 34.48 -39.40
CA GLU A 542 -23.94 34.28 -40.30
C GLU A 542 -23.56 32.79 -40.38
N TRP A 543 -23.53 32.12 -39.23
CA TRP A 543 -23.23 30.69 -39.15
C TRP A 543 -24.35 29.81 -39.70
N LEU A 544 -25.62 30.21 -39.56
CA LEU A 544 -26.73 29.46 -40.14
C LEU A 544 -26.70 29.53 -41.66
N VAL A 545 -26.46 30.72 -42.22
CA VAL A 545 -26.26 30.91 -43.66
C VAL A 545 -25.08 30.08 -44.15
N GLU A 546 -23.98 29.99 -43.39
CA GLU A 546 -22.83 29.15 -43.73
C GLU A 546 -23.20 27.65 -43.76
N VAL A 547 -23.93 27.14 -42.77
CA VAL A 547 -24.40 25.73 -42.74
C VAL A 547 -25.26 25.43 -43.97
N ILE A 548 -26.27 26.27 -44.22
CA ILE A 548 -27.19 26.08 -45.35
C ILE A 548 -26.42 26.17 -46.68
N SER A 549 -25.54 27.15 -46.82
CA SER A 549 -24.72 27.33 -48.03
C SER A 549 -23.84 26.11 -48.30
N LYS A 550 -23.17 25.56 -47.26
CA LYS A 550 -22.32 24.37 -47.40
C LYS A 550 -23.13 23.12 -47.76
N LEU A 551 -24.31 22.93 -47.18
CA LEU A 551 -25.20 21.81 -47.53
C LEU A 551 -25.77 21.94 -48.94
N LEU A 552 -26.16 23.15 -49.35
CA LEU A 552 -26.63 23.42 -50.71
C LEU A 552 -25.53 23.28 -51.76
N ASP A 553 -24.33 23.79 -51.48
CA ASP A 553 -23.16 23.59 -52.34
C ASP A 553 -22.88 22.09 -52.52
N ASN A 554 -23.04 21.29 -51.46
CA ASN A 554 -22.88 19.84 -51.50
C ASN A 554 -23.96 19.17 -52.37
N ALA A 555 -25.22 19.51 -52.14
CA ALA A 555 -26.36 18.99 -52.91
C ALA A 555 -26.23 19.30 -54.41
N VAL A 556 -25.96 20.56 -54.76
CA VAL A 556 -25.82 21.01 -56.14
C VAL A 556 -24.58 20.43 -56.82
N LYS A 557 -23.49 20.22 -56.09
CA LYS A 557 -22.28 19.62 -56.63
C LYS A 557 -22.48 18.15 -57.04
N PHE A 558 -23.35 17.42 -56.35
CA PHE A 558 -23.54 15.98 -56.53
C PHE A 558 -24.87 15.59 -57.18
N THR A 559 -25.62 16.57 -57.66
CA THR A 559 -26.87 16.38 -58.40
C THR A 559 -26.68 16.83 -59.85
N GLU A 560 -27.15 16.00 -60.79
CA GLU A 560 -27.16 16.34 -62.21
C GLU A 560 -28.11 17.52 -62.50
N SER A 561 -27.94 18.22 -63.62
CA SER A 561 -28.68 19.44 -63.93
C SER A 561 -30.19 19.23 -64.13
N ASP A 562 -30.63 18.01 -64.45
CA ASP A 562 -32.04 17.61 -64.55
C ASP A 562 -32.63 17.11 -63.23
N GLY A 563 -31.79 16.95 -62.19
CA GLY A 563 -32.21 16.59 -60.84
C GLY A 563 -32.84 17.75 -60.06
N SER A 564 -33.11 17.48 -58.78
CA SER A 564 -33.72 18.47 -57.88
C SER A 564 -33.10 18.48 -56.48
N VAL A 565 -33.14 19.66 -55.86
CA VAL A 565 -32.75 19.88 -54.47
C VAL A 565 -33.93 20.51 -53.73
N THR A 566 -34.33 19.95 -52.60
CA THR A 566 -35.46 20.40 -51.79
C THR A 566 -35.00 20.81 -50.40
N ILE A 567 -35.39 22.00 -49.96
CA ILE A 567 -35.19 22.47 -48.59
C ILE A 567 -36.52 22.39 -47.86
N LEU A 568 -36.56 21.63 -46.76
CA LEU A 568 -37.75 21.47 -45.92
C LEU A 568 -37.46 21.94 -44.50
N ALA A 569 -38.48 22.44 -43.80
CA ALA A 569 -38.41 22.69 -42.37
C ALA A 569 -39.65 22.15 -41.67
N GLN A 570 -39.46 21.43 -40.57
CA GLN A 570 -40.53 20.82 -39.78
C GLN A 570 -40.31 21.09 -38.29
N SER A 571 -41.37 21.51 -37.60
CA SER A 571 -41.39 21.64 -36.15
C SER A 571 -41.94 20.35 -35.54
N ASN A 572 -41.11 19.63 -34.79
CA ASN A 572 -41.51 18.37 -34.15
C ASN A 572 -42.21 18.59 -32.79
N GLY A 573 -42.78 19.78 -32.55
CA GLY A 573 -43.42 20.15 -31.28
C GLY A 573 -42.48 20.34 -30.09
N GLY A 574 -41.17 20.26 -30.32
CA GLY A 574 -40.11 20.46 -29.32
C GLY A 574 -39.52 21.87 -29.33
N ARG A 575 -38.40 22.06 -28.62
CA ARG A 575 -37.62 23.32 -28.59
C ARG A 575 -36.66 23.49 -29.78
N MET A 576 -36.72 22.59 -30.75
CA MET A 576 -35.83 22.56 -31.90
C MET A 576 -36.66 22.47 -33.19
N LEU A 577 -36.22 23.18 -34.22
CA LEU A 577 -36.70 23.08 -35.59
C LEU A 577 -35.78 22.16 -36.37
N GLU A 578 -36.35 21.19 -37.10
CA GLU A 578 -35.61 20.33 -38.01
C GLU A 578 -35.63 20.94 -39.42
N VAL A 579 -34.46 20.99 -40.06
CA VAL A 579 -34.28 21.46 -41.43
C VAL A 579 -33.62 20.36 -42.23
N THR A 580 -34.15 20.08 -43.42
CA THR A 580 -33.67 19.04 -44.31
C THR A 580 -33.27 19.65 -45.66
N VAL A 581 -32.08 19.32 -46.14
CA VAL A 581 -31.62 19.60 -47.50
C VAL A 581 -31.51 18.26 -48.22
N ALA A 582 -32.45 17.97 -49.11
CA ALA A 582 -32.55 16.72 -49.84
C ALA A 582 -32.22 16.89 -51.32
N ASP A 583 -31.42 16.01 -51.88
CA ASP A 583 -31.01 16.01 -53.28
C ASP A 583 -31.33 14.68 -53.96
N THR A 584 -31.49 14.70 -55.28
CA THR A 584 -31.69 13.51 -56.11
C THR A 584 -30.40 13.04 -56.80
N GLY A 585 -29.26 13.34 -56.20
CA GLY A 585 -27.93 13.06 -56.75
C GLY A 585 -27.47 11.61 -56.54
N ARG A 586 -26.15 11.43 -56.61
CA ARG A 586 -25.47 10.11 -56.58
C ARG A 586 -25.65 9.28 -55.31
N GLY A 587 -26.27 9.82 -54.25
CA GLY A 587 -26.48 9.13 -52.98
C GLY A 587 -25.20 8.80 -52.20
N ILE A 588 -25.37 8.22 -51.02
CA ILE A 588 -24.27 7.81 -50.11
C ILE A 588 -24.51 6.36 -49.69
N GLU A 589 -23.45 5.54 -49.68
CA GLU A 589 -23.55 4.18 -49.13
C GLU A 589 -23.93 4.21 -47.64
N ARG A 590 -24.85 3.33 -47.21
CA ARG A 590 -25.34 3.29 -45.82
C ARG A 590 -24.23 3.16 -44.77
N THR A 591 -23.15 2.46 -45.10
CA THR A 591 -21.96 2.29 -44.23
C THR A 591 -21.16 3.58 -44.04
N ARG A 592 -21.41 4.61 -44.86
CA ARG A 592 -20.64 5.86 -44.91
C ARG A 592 -21.42 7.08 -44.45
N LEU A 593 -22.70 6.93 -44.06
CA LEU A 593 -23.56 8.05 -43.67
C LEU A 593 -23.04 8.84 -42.46
N GLU A 594 -22.32 8.18 -41.55
CA GLU A 594 -21.70 8.86 -40.41
C GLU A 594 -20.33 9.44 -40.78
N THR A 595 -19.54 8.71 -41.58
CA THR A 595 -18.16 9.10 -41.92
C THR A 595 -18.09 10.31 -42.86
N VAL A 596 -19.18 10.68 -43.55
CA VAL A 596 -19.20 11.90 -44.37
C VAL A 596 -19.02 13.19 -43.57
N PHE A 597 -19.25 13.15 -42.25
CA PHE A 597 -19.01 14.29 -41.36
C PHE A 597 -17.57 14.34 -40.80
N ASP A 598 -16.73 13.36 -41.15
CA ASP A 598 -15.33 13.32 -40.72
C ASP A 598 -14.45 14.28 -41.53
N ARG A 599 -13.38 14.74 -40.90
CA ARG A 599 -12.47 15.75 -41.46
C ARG A 599 -11.76 15.19 -42.69
N PHE A 600 -11.73 15.99 -43.76
CA PHE A 600 -11.08 15.63 -45.02
C PHE A 600 -11.64 14.36 -45.67
N TYR A 601 -12.79 13.87 -45.21
CA TYR A 601 -13.41 12.70 -45.80
C TYR A 601 -13.95 13.04 -47.19
N GLN A 602 -13.60 12.22 -48.17
CA GLN A 602 -14.08 12.29 -49.55
C GLN A 602 -14.29 10.88 -50.08
N GLU A 603 -15.41 10.64 -50.75
CA GLU A 603 -15.75 9.31 -51.27
C GLU A 603 -14.82 8.88 -52.42
N GLU A 604 -14.35 9.83 -53.22
CA GLU A 604 -13.32 9.63 -54.26
C GLU A 604 -11.94 9.96 -53.68
N GLY A 605 -11.02 8.99 -53.63
CA GLY A 605 -9.65 9.21 -53.18
C GLY A 605 -8.90 10.26 -54.03
N ALA A 606 -7.84 10.85 -53.46
CA ALA A 606 -7.11 12.00 -54.03
C ALA A 606 -6.65 11.88 -55.51
N LEU A 607 -6.55 10.66 -56.06
CA LEU A 607 -6.13 10.39 -57.44
C LEU A 607 -7.29 10.27 -58.47
N ARG A 608 -8.55 10.10 -58.06
CA ARG A 608 -9.71 9.91 -58.96
C ARG A 608 -10.67 11.11 -58.94
N ARG A 609 -10.13 12.31 -58.74
CA ARG A 609 -10.92 13.54 -58.57
C ARG A 609 -11.70 13.87 -59.84
N THR A 610 -13.00 13.63 -59.84
CA THR A 610 -13.91 14.18 -60.86
C THR A 610 -14.62 15.44 -60.37
N THR A 611 -14.77 15.61 -59.05
CA THR A 611 -15.52 16.71 -58.43
C THR A 611 -14.80 17.32 -57.21
N GLY A 612 -14.23 18.53 -57.35
CA GLY A 612 -13.37 19.18 -56.34
C GLY A 612 -14.08 19.62 -55.05
N GLY A 613 -13.50 19.35 -53.87
CA GLY A 613 -14.00 19.79 -52.56
C GLY A 613 -12.91 19.79 -51.48
N THR A 614 -13.16 20.43 -50.34
CA THR A 614 -12.19 20.52 -49.22
C THR A 614 -12.29 19.35 -48.24
N GLY A 615 -13.43 18.64 -48.21
CA GLY A 615 -13.71 17.59 -47.22
C GLY A 615 -13.89 18.13 -45.79
N LEU A 616 -13.90 19.46 -45.60
CA LEU A 616 -14.09 20.09 -44.29
C LEU A 616 -15.50 20.65 -44.10
N GLY A 617 -16.27 20.83 -45.18
CA GLY A 617 -17.56 21.51 -45.13
C GLY A 617 -18.56 20.85 -44.17
N LEU A 618 -18.79 19.54 -44.29
CA LEU A 618 -19.72 18.81 -43.42
C LEU A 618 -19.23 18.72 -41.97
N ALA A 619 -17.92 18.61 -41.75
CA ALA A 619 -17.32 18.69 -40.41
C ALA A 619 -17.57 20.05 -39.74
N ILE A 620 -17.48 21.16 -40.50
CA ILE A 620 -17.81 22.51 -40.02
C ILE A 620 -19.30 22.59 -39.67
N CYS A 621 -20.19 22.09 -40.54
CA CYS A 621 -21.63 22.06 -40.23
C CYS A 621 -21.92 21.31 -38.93
N ARG A 622 -21.29 20.15 -38.71
CA ARG A 622 -21.43 19.38 -37.47
C ARG A 622 -21.00 20.19 -36.24
N GLN A 623 -19.86 20.86 -36.29
CA GLN A 623 -19.39 21.67 -35.16
C GLN A 623 -20.31 22.86 -34.84
N ILE A 624 -20.84 23.55 -35.86
CA ILE A 624 -21.77 24.67 -35.68
C ILE A 624 -23.07 24.18 -35.02
N ILE A 625 -23.69 23.15 -35.60
CA ILE A 625 -24.97 22.62 -35.11
C ILE A 625 -24.84 22.05 -33.69
N THR A 626 -23.78 21.31 -33.40
CA THR A 626 -23.49 20.82 -32.05
C THR A 626 -23.20 21.96 -31.08
N GLY A 627 -22.57 23.06 -31.53
CA GLY A 627 -22.35 24.27 -30.75
C GLY A 627 -23.64 24.94 -30.26
N TRP A 628 -24.76 24.76 -30.98
CA TRP A 628 -26.09 25.20 -30.56
C TRP A 628 -26.90 24.12 -29.82
N GLY A 629 -26.30 22.98 -29.49
CA GLY A 629 -26.98 21.84 -28.86
C GLY A 629 -27.87 21.03 -29.80
N GLY A 630 -27.76 21.26 -31.12
CA GLY A 630 -28.45 20.52 -32.15
C GLY A 630 -27.74 19.25 -32.59
N LYS A 631 -28.35 18.55 -33.55
CA LYS A 631 -27.83 17.34 -34.21
C LYS A 631 -27.88 17.52 -35.72
N ILE A 632 -26.90 16.95 -36.43
CA ILE A 632 -26.89 16.85 -37.90
C ILE A 632 -26.65 15.38 -38.27
N TRP A 633 -27.36 14.88 -39.28
CA TRP A 633 -27.20 13.52 -39.79
C TRP A 633 -27.56 13.45 -41.28
N ALA A 634 -27.25 12.32 -41.92
CA ALA A 634 -27.55 12.08 -43.33
C ALA A 634 -28.37 10.81 -43.49
N GLU A 635 -29.31 10.82 -44.44
CA GLU A 635 -30.12 9.68 -44.85
C GLU A 635 -29.95 9.46 -46.36
N SER A 636 -29.70 8.22 -46.77
CA SER A 636 -29.64 7.84 -48.18
C SER A 636 -29.96 6.35 -48.33
N ASP A 637 -30.73 6.01 -49.35
CA ASP A 637 -31.06 4.61 -49.69
C ASP A 637 -29.94 3.87 -50.43
N GLY A 638 -28.79 4.54 -50.63
CA GLY A 638 -27.64 4.00 -51.34
C GLY A 638 -27.31 4.82 -52.59
N LYS A 639 -26.43 4.27 -53.42
CA LYS A 639 -25.97 4.96 -54.64
C LYS A 639 -27.12 5.21 -55.61
N ASP A 640 -27.10 6.38 -56.22
CA ASP A 640 -28.07 6.89 -57.22
C ASP A 640 -29.50 7.01 -56.69
N ARG A 641 -29.66 7.15 -55.37
CA ARG A 641 -30.96 7.34 -54.69
C ARG A 641 -31.11 8.71 -54.02
N GLY A 642 -30.18 9.63 -54.26
CA GLY A 642 -30.16 10.92 -53.57
C GLY A 642 -29.72 10.84 -52.11
N THR A 643 -29.63 12.00 -51.48
CA THR A 643 -29.23 12.15 -50.07
C THR A 643 -30.10 13.21 -49.40
N ALA A 644 -30.50 12.98 -48.15
CA ALA A 644 -31.11 13.98 -47.31
C ALA A 644 -30.21 14.29 -46.11
N PHE A 645 -29.74 15.53 -46.01
CA PHE A 645 -29.03 16.03 -44.83
C PHE A 645 -30.01 16.73 -43.90
N HIS A 646 -30.09 16.26 -42.67
CA HIS A 646 -30.99 16.79 -41.64
C HIS A 646 -30.18 17.48 -40.56
N PHE A 647 -30.66 18.62 -40.07
CA PHE A 647 -30.10 19.24 -38.88
C PHE A 647 -31.16 19.90 -38.00
N THR A 648 -30.89 20.02 -36.70
CA THR A 648 -31.79 20.66 -35.75
C THR A 648 -31.19 21.93 -35.15
N ILE A 649 -32.01 22.98 -35.03
CA ILE A 649 -31.63 24.28 -34.47
C ILE A 649 -32.64 24.76 -33.43
N PRO A 650 -32.21 25.49 -32.38
CA PRO A 650 -33.12 25.97 -31.34
C PRO A 650 -34.09 27.01 -31.87
N ILE A 651 -35.33 26.95 -31.38
CA ILE A 651 -36.36 27.97 -31.64
C ILE A 651 -36.50 28.92 -30.45
N VAL A 652 -36.94 30.15 -30.70
CA VAL A 652 -37.29 31.10 -29.66
C VAL A 652 -38.40 30.48 -28.80
N PRO A 653 -38.22 30.37 -27.48
CA PRO A 653 -39.29 29.88 -26.61
C PRO A 653 -40.50 30.81 -26.76
N MET A 654 -41.66 30.27 -27.10
CA MET A 654 -42.92 31.01 -26.96
C MET A 654 -43.08 31.40 -25.49
N GLY A 655 -42.82 32.65 -25.17
CA GLY A 655 -42.88 33.15 -23.80
C GLY A 655 -44.31 33.18 -23.29
N GLU A 656 -44.53 32.54 -22.14
CA GLU A 656 -45.60 32.88 -21.20
C GLU A 656 -45.71 34.41 -21.07
N GLU A 657 -46.94 34.89 -21.07
CA GLU A 657 -47.28 36.30 -20.88
C GLU A 657 -46.46 36.94 -19.76
N ARG A 658 -45.96 38.15 -20.03
CA ARG A 658 -45.42 39.10 -19.05
C ARG A 658 -46.37 39.23 -17.84
N ARG A 659 -46.18 38.40 -16.80
CA ARG A 659 -46.66 38.71 -15.45
C ARG A 659 -45.78 39.82 -14.90
N SER A 660 -46.20 41.04 -15.19
CA SER A 660 -45.65 42.25 -14.60
C SER A 660 -45.64 42.14 -13.07
N ASN A 661 -44.45 42.34 -12.51
CA ASN A 661 -44.20 42.50 -11.09
C ASN A 661 -45.03 43.66 -10.53
N VAL A 662 -46.17 43.35 -9.94
CA VAL A 662 -46.78 44.17 -8.87
C VAL A 662 -46.87 43.28 -7.64
N ARG A 663 -45.76 43.18 -6.89
CA ARG A 663 -45.78 42.70 -5.50
C ARG A 663 -45.36 43.83 -4.58
N GLY A 664 -46.30 44.15 -3.69
CA GLY A 664 -46.32 45.32 -2.83
C GLY A 664 -45.10 45.45 -1.91
N ARG A 665 -44.64 46.69 -1.78
CA ARG A 665 -43.98 47.18 -0.58
C ARG A 665 -44.99 47.14 0.58
N SER A 666 -44.93 46.08 1.39
CA SER A 666 -45.55 46.07 2.71
C SER A 666 -44.64 46.81 3.68
N LYS A 667 -45.13 47.95 4.18
CA LYS A 667 -44.60 48.66 5.35
C LYS A 667 -44.74 47.75 6.58
N LYS A 668 -43.66 47.50 7.31
CA LYS A 668 -43.72 47.21 8.75
C LYS A 668 -43.08 48.35 9.52
N SER A 669 -43.94 49.13 10.15
CA SER A 669 -43.67 50.03 11.25
C SER A 669 -44.03 49.33 12.56
N ARG A 670 -43.19 49.55 13.57
CA ARG A 670 -43.29 49.15 14.98
C ARG A 670 -42.78 47.76 15.32
#